data_AF-A0A553HNC6-F1
#
_entry.id   AF-A0A553HNC6-F1
#
_cell.length_a   1.000
_cell.length_b   1.000
_cell.length_c   1.000
_cell.angle_alpha   90.00
_cell.angle_beta   90.00
_cell.angle_gamma   90.00
#
_symmetry.space_group_name_H-M   'P 1'
#
loop_
_entity.id
_entity.type
_entity.pdbx_description
1 polymer ?
#
loop_
_entity_poly.entity_id
_entity_poly.type
_entity_poly.pdbx_seq_one_letter_code
_entity_poly.pdbx_strand_id
1 'polypeptide(L)'
;MSAAQVRERGSAYLGIDIAITAYKEAAALDPSDPLPLSNLSAAYFEAGSYAESVEITQKALESPRFAADPQSDTVQKILVQSAKSRLHLAQVDEAKDGSGLARTPELREKLLRLPRVRLSVQDVPDYFGPGHDEPESLFTRELDSSCREEPVLPFMLCGVGDARHLCKTIRYYYNTRKNLSQKVHFTILDHKPAVLARVLIFLSLMQEAGDVAADRCEASTTLLSLAYLFCGCLVPPNVVAEIRSVAERLVSKLQNEQNPFKWVHLQKPQMKPLSAIIHQWMGLSKTMYPTAQVRRQISLDRKESPPNRDVSGHWTYVPECELEHRFFEDFSVILPPRKILENTQPELADLVSRYQNGCSPELYSLGRAMNKETRAKSRDAISIETSFFSQALQVLHRFQHELMIEVVVGDMMEVLERVCYHRFQRPSPTSPKKYHVIHMSNIPYVHRKFQAESVRRRKLALTERLPREKLFRWLYSLFLKLCLLFPRSVPDFTLVYAPLNMTVFMRLLGLVAELGYPSHWISSIVSAVAAGEIITTARAPRNDVLTPGAIDRTHDSKTTCVRPWTDEFTTLAAMWRGVWPAGTLVLARDLLPSLSGIREHSVQFPDFTAADLNYPHFALVFWNERKYGEPPCSLRPVLLDDEKGDTTSSARAIRANGVKVLSTFSWVRKTNTATFWLQSDVVDDISADGWFVFIWRVDTWARVTAGMPLDRAITRKASFGS
;
A
#
# COMPACT_ATOMS: atom_id res chain seq x y z
N MET A 1 -32.99 13.61 -15.91
CA MET A 1 -32.12 12.93 -16.91
C MET A 1 -32.98 11.92 -17.65
N SER A 2 -32.74 11.69 -18.95
CA SER A 2 -33.45 10.64 -19.70
C SER A 2 -32.94 9.24 -19.31
N ALA A 3 -33.74 8.19 -19.53
CA ALA A 3 -33.34 6.81 -19.25
C ALA A 3 -32.02 6.43 -19.95
N ALA A 4 -31.80 6.92 -21.17
CA ALA A 4 -30.55 6.73 -21.92
C ALA A 4 -29.34 7.38 -21.24
N GLN A 5 -29.48 8.61 -20.74
CA GLN A 5 -28.41 9.33 -20.02
C GLN A 5 -28.05 8.64 -18.70
N VAL A 6 -29.06 8.17 -17.96
CA VAL A 6 -28.85 7.42 -16.70
C VAL A 6 -28.18 6.07 -16.97
N ARG A 7 -28.55 5.39 -18.06
CA ARG A 7 -27.91 4.15 -18.50
C ARG A 7 -26.44 4.38 -18.90
N GLU A 8 -26.14 5.44 -19.64
CA GLU A 8 -24.75 5.79 -20.01
C GLU A 8 -23.89 6.11 -18.78
N ARG A 9 -24.47 6.78 -17.75
CA ARG A 9 -23.81 6.98 -16.46
C ARG A 9 -23.43 5.66 -15.79
N GLY A 10 -24.29 4.64 -15.87
CA GLY A 10 -24.00 3.30 -15.36
C GLY A 10 -22.85 2.60 -16.10
N SER A 11 -22.68 2.88 -17.39
CA SER A 11 -21.60 2.31 -18.22
C SER A 11 -20.24 3.00 -18.06
N ALA A 12 -20.16 4.10 -17.31
CA ALA A 12 -18.99 4.97 -17.23
C ALA A 12 -17.86 4.52 -16.26
N TYR A 13 -17.71 3.21 -15.97
CA TYR A 13 -16.68 2.67 -15.07
C TYR A 13 -16.62 3.34 -13.66
N LEU A 14 -17.77 3.58 -13.02
CA LEU A 14 -17.88 4.25 -11.71
C LEU A 14 -18.07 3.28 -10.52
N GLY A 15 -17.83 1.97 -10.71
CA GLY A 15 -18.05 0.93 -9.69
C GLY A 15 -19.40 0.22 -9.82
N ILE A 16 -19.43 -1.08 -9.48
CA ILE A 16 -20.57 -1.98 -9.77
C ILE A 16 -21.85 -1.58 -9.01
N ASP A 17 -21.75 -1.12 -7.76
CA ASP A 17 -22.93 -0.71 -6.96
C ASP A 17 -23.61 0.55 -7.53
N ILE A 18 -22.82 1.46 -8.07
CA ILE A 18 -23.29 2.66 -8.77
C ILE A 18 -23.92 2.28 -10.11
N ALA A 19 -23.30 1.34 -10.85
CA ALA A 19 -23.86 0.82 -12.09
C ALA A 19 -25.22 0.12 -11.86
N ILE A 20 -25.35 -0.72 -10.83
CA ILE A 20 -26.61 -1.37 -10.45
C ILE A 20 -27.68 -0.31 -10.13
N THR A 21 -27.34 0.69 -9.31
CA THR A 21 -28.28 1.78 -8.97
C THR A 21 -28.73 2.53 -10.22
N ALA A 22 -27.79 2.88 -11.10
CA ALA A 22 -28.09 3.59 -12.33
C ALA A 22 -28.94 2.75 -13.31
N TYR A 23 -28.66 1.45 -13.48
CA TYR A 23 -29.45 0.61 -14.38
C TYR A 23 -30.85 0.31 -13.82
N LYS A 24 -31.02 0.20 -12.50
CA LYS A 24 -32.34 0.15 -11.85
C LYS A 24 -33.15 1.42 -12.11
N GLU A 25 -32.52 2.58 -11.94
CA GLU A 25 -33.14 3.88 -12.22
C GLU A 25 -33.50 4.02 -13.70
N ALA A 26 -32.61 3.63 -14.62
CA ALA A 26 -32.88 3.64 -16.06
C ALA A 26 -34.04 2.71 -16.46
N ALA A 27 -34.10 1.51 -15.89
CA ALA A 27 -35.20 0.57 -16.13
C ALA A 27 -36.54 1.07 -15.57
N ALA A 28 -36.54 1.83 -14.48
CA ALA A 28 -37.74 2.45 -13.94
C ALA A 28 -38.24 3.64 -14.76
N LEU A 29 -37.32 4.41 -15.36
CA LEU A 29 -37.63 5.58 -16.18
C LEU A 29 -38.19 5.21 -17.56
N ASP A 30 -37.75 4.07 -18.13
CA ASP A 30 -38.30 3.52 -19.36
C ASP A 30 -38.47 1.99 -19.26
N PRO A 31 -39.61 1.52 -18.74
CA PRO A 31 -39.89 0.09 -18.62
C PRO A 31 -40.01 -0.66 -19.96
N SER A 32 -40.13 0.07 -21.08
CA SER A 32 -40.28 -0.51 -22.41
C SER A 32 -38.93 -0.83 -23.09
N ASP A 33 -37.84 -0.17 -22.68
CA ASP A 33 -36.49 -0.47 -23.14
C ASP A 33 -35.88 -1.64 -22.33
N PRO A 34 -35.58 -2.80 -22.96
CA PRO A 34 -35.00 -3.93 -22.25
C PRO A 34 -33.47 -3.84 -22.09
N LEU A 35 -32.81 -2.85 -22.68
CA LEU A 35 -31.36 -2.67 -22.58
C LEU A 35 -30.85 -2.36 -21.16
N PRO A 36 -31.51 -1.49 -20.35
CA PRO A 36 -31.21 -1.37 -18.93
C PRO A 36 -31.24 -2.70 -18.17
N LEU A 37 -32.20 -3.60 -18.47
CA LEU A 37 -32.27 -4.92 -17.84
C LEU A 37 -31.11 -5.84 -18.29
N SER A 38 -30.74 -5.80 -19.56
CA SER A 38 -29.54 -6.50 -20.06
C SER A 38 -28.29 -6.05 -19.31
N ASN A 39 -28.06 -4.74 -19.22
CA ASN A 39 -26.92 -4.17 -18.52
C ASN A 39 -26.99 -4.42 -17.01
N LEU A 40 -28.18 -4.39 -16.40
CA LEU A 40 -28.38 -4.72 -14.99
C LEU A 40 -28.08 -6.19 -14.71
N SER A 41 -28.45 -7.11 -15.61
CA SER A 41 -28.14 -8.54 -15.47
C SER A 41 -26.64 -8.80 -15.53
N ALA A 42 -25.91 -8.08 -16.40
CA ALA A 42 -24.47 -8.09 -16.48
C ALA A 42 -23.84 -7.45 -15.23
N ALA A 43 -24.39 -6.35 -14.73
CA ALA A 43 -23.94 -5.70 -13.51
C ALA A 43 -24.14 -6.62 -12.29
N TYR A 44 -25.27 -7.33 -12.18
CA TYR A 44 -25.49 -8.32 -11.12
C TYR A 44 -24.60 -9.55 -11.25
N PHE A 45 -24.32 -9.99 -12.49
CA PHE A 45 -23.36 -11.07 -12.72
C PHE A 45 -21.95 -10.67 -12.29
N GLU A 46 -21.51 -9.49 -12.73
CA GLU A 46 -20.25 -8.88 -12.29
C GLU A 46 -20.30 -8.55 -10.79
N ALA A 47 -21.51 -8.47 -10.18
CA ALA A 47 -21.75 -8.37 -8.74
C ALA A 47 -21.70 -9.72 -7.99
N GLY A 48 -21.61 -10.85 -8.68
CA GLY A 48 -21.72 -12.17 -8.06
C GLY A 48 -23.11 -12.48 -7.46
N SER A 49 -24.07 -11.59 -7.67
CA SER A 49 -25.49 -11.77 -7.37
C SER A 49 -26.10 -12.61 -8.50
N TYR A 50 -25.69 -13.87 -8.57
CA TYR A 50 -26.02 -14.73 -9.70
C TYR A 50 -27.52 -15.08 -9.75
N ALA A 51 -28.20 -15.17 -8.61
CA ALA A 51 -29.64 -15.39 -8.54
C ALA A 51 -30.40 -14.21 -9.13
N GLU A 52 -30.04 -12.99 -8.73
CA GLU A 52 -30.61 -11.75 -9.24
C GLU A 52 -30.23 -11.55 -10.72
N SER A 53 -29.01 -11.92 -11.12
CA SER A 53 -28.61 -11.93 -12.53
C SER A 53 -29.52 -12.84 -13.36
N VAL A 54 -29.78 -14.07 -12.90
CA VAL A 54 -30.71 -15.00 -13.58
C VAL A 54 -32.12 -14.39 -13.66
N GLU A 55 -32.65 -13.89 -12.56
CA GLU A 55 -33.98 -13.27 -12.51
C GLU A 55 -34.10 -12.09 -13.50
N ILE A 56 -33.08 -11.22 -13.55
CA ILE A 56 -33.09 -10.06 -14.46
C ILE A 56 -32.87 -10.49 -15.91
N THR A 57 -32.04 -11.51 -16.19
CA THR A 57 -31.94 -12.05 -17.56
C THR A 57 -33.29 -12.59 -18.05
N GLN A 58 -34.05 -13.28 -17.18
CA GLN A 58 -35.38 -13.77 -17.53
C GLN A 58 -36.35 -12.63 -17.82
N LYS A 59 -36.40 -11.61 -16.94
CA LYS A 59 -37.20 -10.40 -17.15
C LYS A 59 -36.83 -9.65 -18.43
N ALA A 60 -35.54 -9.59 -18.79
CA ALA A 60 -35.11 -8.98 -20.04
C ALA A 60 -35.64 -9.75 -21.26
N LEU A 61 -35.57 -11.09 -21.23
CA LEU A 61 -36.01 -11.96 -22.33
C LEU A 61 -37.54 -11.97 -22.51
N GLU A 62 -38.32 -11.64 -21.48
CA GLU A 62 -39.78 -11.48 -21.56
C GLU A 62 -40.21 -10.21 -22.32
N SER A 63 -39.28 -9.29 -22.65
CA SER A 63 -39.57 -8.09 -23.42
C SER A 63 -39.99 -8.42 -24.86
N PRO A 64 -41.08 -7.83 -25.38
CA PRO A 64 -41.52 -8.03 -26.77
C PRO A 64 -40.43 -7.72 -27.81
N ARG A 65 -39.55 -6.76 -27.52
CA ARG A 65 -38.45 -6.36 -28.41
C ARG A 65 -37.38 -7.44 -28.55
N PHE A 66 -37.05 -8.14 -27.46
CA PHE A 66 -36.09 -9.24 -27.48
C PHE A 66 -36.73 -10.56 -27.92
N ALA A 67 -38.01 -10.78 -27.62
CA ALA A 67 -38.76 -11.92 -28.12
C ALA A 67 -38.96 -11.91 -29.66
N ALA A 68 -39.05 -10.71 -30.26
CA ALA A 68 -39.20 -10.55 -31.71
C ALA A 68 -37.91 -10.86 -32.51
N ASP A 69 -36.73 -10.79 -31.88
CA ASP A 69 -35.45 -11.13 -32.52
C ASP A 69 -34.54 -11.96 -31.59
N PRO A 70 -34.84 -13.27 -31.44
CA PRO A 70 -34.09 -14.17 -30.55
C PRO A 70 -32.64 -14.40 -30.99
N GLN A 71 -32.29 -14.07 -32.23
CA GLN A 71 -30.96 -14.31 -32.80
C GLN A 71 -30.05 -13.07 -32.74
N SER A 72 -30.56 -11.92 -32.26
CA SER A 72 -29.73 -10.73 -32.08
C SER A 72 -28.54 -10.98 -31.14
N ASP A 73 -27.40 -10.34 -31.42
CA ASP A 73 -26.19 -10.40 -30.59
C ASP A 73 -26.47 -10.08 -29.11
N THR A 74 -27.44 -9.20 -28.86
CA THR A 74 -27.82 -8.81 -27.50
C THR A 74 -28.55 -9.93 -26.77
N VAL A 75 -29.49 -10.62 -27.43
CA VAL A 75 -30.19 -11.78 -26.85
C VAL A 75 -29.21 -12.93 -26.63
N GLN A 76 -28.31 -13.21 -27.57
CA GLN A 76 -27.28 -14.23 -27.40
C GLN A 76 -26.35 -13.92 -26.22
N LYS A 77 -25.96 -12.66 -26.02
CA LYS A 77 -25.21 -12.23 -24.82
C LYS A 77 -25.98 -12.47 -23.52
N ILE A 78 -27.28 -12.17 -23.49
CA ILE A 78 -28.13 -12.38 -22.30
C ILE A 78 -28.26 -13.88 -21.99
N LEU A 79 -28.44 -14.73 -23.01
CA LEU A 79 -28.51 -16.19 -22.85
C LEU A 79 -27.19 -16.75 -22.32
N VAL A 80 -26.05 -16.36 -22.90
CA VAL A 80 -24.71 -16.71 -22.40
C VAL A 80 -24.53 -16.21 -20.96
N GLN A 81 -25.01 -15.01 -20.65
CA GLN A 81 -24.93 -14.43 -19.31
C GLN A 81 -25.76 -15.23 -18.31
N SER A 82 -26.98 -15.59 -18.67
CA SER A 82 -27.89 -16.41 -17.87
C SER A 82 -27.31 -17.80 -17.62
N ALA A 83 -26.77 -18.45 -18.65
CA ALA A 83 -26.09 -19.74 -18.54
C ALA A 83 -24.87 -19.66 -17.60
N LYS A 84 -24.04 -18.61 -17.75
CA LYS A 84 -22.92 -18.36 -16.82
C LYS A 84 -23.42 -18.16 -15.39
N SER A 85 -24.46 -17.37 -15.16
CA SER A 85 -25.03 -17.14 -13.83
C SER A 85 -25.56 -18.43 -13.19
N ARG A 86 -26.31 -19.26 -13.95
CA ARG A 86 -26.77 -20.58 -13.49
C ARG A 86 -25.62 -21.54 -13.18
N LEU A 87 -24.54 -21.52 -13.98
CA LEU A 87 -23.32 -22.27 -13.67
C LEU A 87 -22.68 -21.84 -12.34
N HIS A 88 -22.70 -20.55 -12.02
CA HIS A 88 -22.22 -20.05 -10.74
C HIS A 88 -23.14 -20.42 -9.55
N LEU A 89 -24.42 -20.66 -9.80
CA LEU A 89 -25.39 -21.18 -8.82
C LEU A 89 -25.37 -22.71 -8.69
N ALA A 90 -24.50 -23.42 -9.43
CA ALA A 90 -24.50 -24.88 -9.53
C ALA A 90 -25.84 -25.46 -10.05
N GLN A 91 -26.56 -24.73 -10.90
CA GLN A 91 -27.76 -25.18 -11.60
C GLN A 91 -27.37 -25.73 -12.98
N VAL A 92 -26.69 -26.88 -12.98
CA VAL A 92 -26.03 -27.45 -14.17
C VAL A 92 -27.03 -27.99 -15.20
N ASP A 93 -28.15 -28.56 -14.76
CA ASP A 93 -29.16 -29.14 -15.65
C ASP A 93 -29.82 -28.11 -16.58
N GLU A 94 -29.82 -26.84 -16.18
CA GLU A 94 -30.41 -25.70 -16.90
C GLU A 94 -29.39 -24.91 -17.75
N ALA A 95 -28.09 -25.24 -17.69
CA ALA A 95 -27.01 -24.50 -18.36
C ALA A 95 -26.62 -25.05 -19.75
N LYS A 96 -27.48 -25.88 -20.35
CA LYS A 96 -27.24 -26.53 -21.65
C LYS A 96 -27.47 -25.54 -22.80
N ASP A 97 -26.51 -24.67 -23.09
CA ASP A 97 -26.13 -24.33 -24.46
C ASP A 97 -24.95 -23.35 -24.58
N GLY A 98 -24.06 -23.62 -25.55
CA GLY A 98 -23.35 -22.59 -26.31
C GLY A 98 -21.92 -22.19 -25.92
N SER A 99 -21.42 -22.45 -24.70
CA SER A 99 -20.04 -22.08 -24.34
C SER A 99 -19.19 -23.32 -24.06
N GLY A 100 -18.08 -23.49 -24.78
CA GLY A 100 -17.11 -24.59 -24.61
C GLY A 100 -16.50 -24.73 -23.20
N LEU A 101 -16.97 -23.97 -22.21
CA LEU A 101 -16.78 -24.13 -20.77
C LEU A 101 -17.51 -25.35 -20.17
N ALA A 102 -18.41 -26.00 -20.94
CA ALA A 102 -19.17 -27.19 -20.53
C ALA A 102 -18.36 -28.50 -20.40
N ARG A 103 -17.02 -28.46 -20.47
CA ARG A 103 -16.23 -29.71 -20.48
C ARG A 103 -16.12 -30.42 -19.11
N THR A 104 -16.43 -29.77 -17.98
CA THR A 104 -16.43 -30.41 -16.64
C THR A 104 -17.33 -29.66 -15.62
N PRO A 105 -18.66 -29.59 -15.81
CA PRO A 105 -19.56 -28.90 -14.88
C PRO A 105 -19.50 -29.45 -13.45
N GLU A 106 -19.27 -30.75 -13.28
CA GLU A 106 -19.14 -31.42 -11.98
C GLU A 106 -17.91 -30.92 -11.22
N LEU A 107 -16.79 -30.69 -11.93
CA LEU A 107 -15.56 -30.12 -11.35
C LEU A 107 -15.81 -28.68 -10.87
N ARG A 108 -16.50 -27.87 -11.69
CA ARG A 108 -16.80 -26.47 -11.35
C ARG A 108 -17.71 -26.37 -10.15
N GLU A 109 -18.80 -27.13 -10.12
CA GLU A 109 -19.75 -27.22 -9.00
C GLU A 109 -19.02 -27.60 -7.72
N LYS A 110 -18.21 -28.66 -7.77
CA LYS A 110 -17.45 -29.12 -6.62
C LYS A 110 -16.47 -28.05 -6.12
N LEU A 111 -15.72 -27.44 -7.03
CA LEU A 111 -14.77 -26.36 -6.69
C LEU A 111 -15.46 -25.14 -6.08
N LEU A 112 -16.69 -24.79 -6.48
CA LEU A 112 -17.46 -23.67 -5.92
C LEU A 112 -17.97 -23.97 -4.50
N ARG A 113 -18.26 -25.24 -4.20
CA ARG A 113 -18.74 -25.71 -2.89
C ARG A 113 -17.62 -26.02 -1.90
N LEU A 114 -16.36 -26.12 -2.36
CA LEU A 114 -15.23 -26.35 -1.47
C LEU A 114 -15.09 -25.19 -0.47
N PRO A 115 -14.99 -25.48 0.84
CA PRO A 115 -14.68 -24.47 1.82
C PRO A 115 -13.23 -24.03 1.62
N ARG A 116 -13.03 -22.84 1.06
CA ARG A 116 -11.70 -22.23 0.93
C ARG A 116 -11.71 -20.89 1.63
N VAL A 117 -10.68 -20.64 2.43
CA VAL A 117 -10.57 -19.41 3.22
C VAL A 117 -9.64 -18.44 2.49
N ARG A 118 -10.07 -17.19 2.33
CA ARG A 118 -9.17 -16.08 1.99
C ARG A 118 -8.50 -15.62 3.28
N LEU A 119 -7.17 -15.68 3.32
CA LEU A 119 -6.38 -15.21 4.45
C LEU A 119 -6.10 -13.71 4.31
N SER A 120 -7.10 -12.84 4.51
CA SER A 120 -6.94 -11.38 4.40
C SER A 120 -7.60 -10.64 5.57
N VAL A 121 -6.97 -9.55 6.03
CA VAL A 121 -7.53 -8.65 7.05
C VAL A 121 -8.49 -7.70 6.33
N GLN A 122 -9.80 -7.83 6.57
CA GLN A 122 -10.84 -7.06 5.85
C GLN A 122 -10.74 -5.55 6.03
N ASP A 123 -10.18 -5.09 7.16
CA ASP A 123 -10.17 -3.68 7.55
C ASP A 123 -8.95 -2.88 7.03
N VAL A 124 -7.95 -3.57 6.45
CA VAL A 124 -6.74 -2.94 5.92
C VAL A 124 -6.62 -3.32 4.45
N PRO A 125 -6.64 -2.36 3.51
CA PRO A 125 -6.49 -2.67 2.10
C PRO A 125 -5.18 -3.43 1.86
N ASP A 126 -5.30 -4.68 1.43
CA ASP A 126 -4.20 -5.52 1.01
C ASP A 126 -3.95 -5.23 -0.48
N TYR A 127 -3.20 -4.17 -0.75
CA TYR A 127 -2.97 -3.67 -2.11
C TYR A 127 -2.30 -4.73 -3.01
N PHE A 128 -1.58 -5.70 -2.42
CA PHE A 128 -0.91 -6.78 -3.15
C PHE A 128 -0.92 -8.07 -2.30
N GLY A 129 -1.96 -8.89 -2.49
CA GLY A 129 -2.08 -10.22 -1.86
C GLY A 129 -0.86 -11.11 -2.16
N PRO A 130 -0.54 -11.35 -3.44
CA PRO A 130 0.79 -11.74 -3.90
C PRO A 130 1.60 -10.48 -4.27
N GLY A 131 2.88 -10.41 -3.92
CA GLY A 131 3.73 -9.30 -4.39
C GLY A 131 3.80 -9.23 -5.93
N HIS A 132 4.07 -8.04 -6.44
CA HIS A 132 3.97 -7.69 -7.87
C HIS A 132 5.31 -7.68 -8.61
N ASP A 133 6.43 -7.85 -7.91
CA ASP A 133 7.81 -7.65 -8.39
C ASP A 133 8.67 -8.93 -8.38
N GLU A 134 9.60 -9.07 -9.32
CA GLU A 134 10.48 -10.25 -9.37
C GLU A 134 11.39 -10.36 -8.12
N PRO A 135 11.51 -11.53 -7.46
CA PRO A 135 12.36 -11.69 -6.28
C PRO A 135 13.85 -11.43 -6.56
N GLU A 136 14.33 -10.26 -6.12
CA GLU A 136 15.75 -9.86 -6.19
C GLU A 136 16.51 -9.98 -4.86
N SER A 137 17.81 -10.27 -4.96
CA SER A 137 18.75 -10.25 -3.82
C SER A 137 19.30 -8.85 -3.60
N LEU A 138 19.33 -8.39 -2.34
CA LEU A 138 20.06 -7.19 -1.90
C LEU A 138 21.57 -7.47 -1.80
N PHE A 139 21.97 -8.74 -1.65
CA PHE A 139 23.37 -9.15 -1.67
C PHE A 139 23.81 -9.39 -3.13
N THR A 140 24.84 -8.68 -3.58
CA THR A 140 25.37 -8.78 -4.94
C THR A 140 26.85 -9.18 -4.91
N ARG A 141 27.43 -9.50 -6.07
CA ARG A 141 28.86 -9.86 -6.17
C ARG A 141 29.77 -8.68 -5.83
N GLU A 142 29.34 -7.46 -6.16
CA GLU A 142 30.05 -6.22 -5.89
C GLU A 142 30.03 -5.90 -4.38
N LEU A 143 28.89 -6.18 -3.72
CA LEU A 143 28.83 -6.08 -2.27
C LEU A 143 29.72 -7.15 -1.64
N ASP A 144 29.65 -8.40 -2.12
CA ASP A 144 30.49 -9.50 -1.63
C ASP A 144 31.99 -9.16 -1.67
N SER A 145 32.48 -8.51 -2.72
CA SER A 145 33.90 -8.16 -2.84
C SER A 145 34.33 -7.05 -1.87
N SER A 146 33.44 -6.12 -1.54
CA SER A 146 33.75 -4.95 -0.70
C SER A 146 33.58 -5.19 0.80
N CYS A 147 32.75 -6.14 1.22
CA CYS A 147 32.40 -6.36 2.63
C CYS A 147 32.89 -7.70 3.21
N ARG A 148 33.94 -8.31 2.63
CA ARG A 148 34.46 -9.63 3.07
C ARG A 148 34.92 -9.67 4.52
N GLU A 149 35.56 -8.61 4.96
CA GLU A 149 36.20 -8.53 6.29
C GLU A 149 35.28 -7.94 7.37
N GLU A 150 34.09 -7.45 6.99
CA GLU A 150 33.18 -6.85 7.96
C GLU A 150 32.61 -7.91 8.91
N PRO A 151 32.42 -7.62 10.21
CA PRO A 151 31.89 -8.60 11.14
C PRO A 151 30.37 -8.80 11.00
N VAL A 152 29.65 -7.79 10.50
CA VAL A 152 28.18 -7.79 10.37
C VAL A 152 27.79 -7.16 9.04
N LEU A 153 26.90 -7.80 8.28
CA LEU A 153 26.27 -7.24 7.08
C LEU A 153 24.83 -6.77 7.36
N PRO A 154 24.62 -5.46 7.48
CA PRO A 154 23.31 -4.86 7.64
C PRO A 154 22.56 -4.58 6.32
N PHE A 155 21.34 -5.11 6.24
CA PHE A 155 20.35 -4.83 5.19
C PHE A 155 19.08 -4.25 5.79
N MET A 156 18.43 -3.33 5.07
CA MET A 156 17.14 -2.79 5.46
C MET A 156 16.13 -2.98 4.33
N LEU A 157 14.94 -3.51 4.65
CA LEU A 157 13.82 -3.64 3.71
C LEU A 157 12.67 -2.75 4.18
N CYS A 158 12.42 -1.69 3.43
CA CYS A 158 11.36 -0.72 3.63
C CYS A 158 10.17 -1.05 2.73
N GLY A 159 9.08 -1.54 3.34
CA GLY A 159 7.99 -2.18 2.61
C GLY A 159 8.34 -3.64 2.31
N VAL A 160 8.47 -4.46 3.35
CA VAL A 160 8.91 -5.86 3.22
C VAL A 160 7.93 -6.73 2.39
N GLY A 161 6.66 -6.33 2.30
CA GLY A 161 5.66 -7.01 1.48
C GLY A 161 5.43 -8.47 1.90
N ASP A 162 5.61 -9.41 0.97
CA ASP A 162 5.52 -10.85 1.23
C ASP A 162 6.88 -11.50 1.58
N ALA A 163 7.89 -10.68 1.85
CA ALA A 163 9.26 -11.09 2.18
C ALA A 163 10.01 -11.82 1.05
N ARG A 164 9.56 -11.77 -0.21
CA ARG A 164 10.29 -12.42 -1.34
C ARG A 164 11.74 -11.97 -1.47
N HIS A 165 12.01 -10.67 -1.35
CA HIS A 165 13.36 -10.11 -1.43
C HIS A 165 14.23 -10.52 -0.25
N LEU A 166 13.64 -10.61 0.95
CA LEU A 166 14.32 -11.11 2.13
C LEU A 166 14.75 -12.57 1.92
N CYS A 167 13.82 -13.45 1.53
CA CYS A 167 14.08 -14.86 1.26
C CYS A 167 15.12 -15.05 0.15
N LYS A 168 15.01 -14.28 -0.95
CA LYS A 168 15.98 -14.30 -2.05
C LYS A 168 17.37 -13.87 -1.59
N THR A 169 17.46 -12.83 -0.77
CA THR A 169 18.74 -12.33 -0.24
C THR A 169 19.41 -13.34 0.68
N ILE A 170 18.66 -13.92 1.64
CA ILE A 170 19.16 -14.96 2.54
C ILE A 170 19.70 -16.15 1.74
N ARG A 171 18.93 -16.64 0.76
CA ARG A 171 19.32 -17.76 -0.10
C ARG A 171 20.57 -17.44 -0.92
N TYR A 172 20.61 -16.27 -1.56
CA TYR A 172 21.74 -15.88 -2.41
C TYR A 172 23.02 -15.68 -1.60
N TYR A 173 22.94 -14.99 -0.45
CA TYR A 173 24.05 -14.82 0.48
C TYR A 173 24.65 -16.16 0.89
N TYR A 174 23.83 -17.10 1.36
CA TYR A 174 24.30 -18.41 1.79
C TYR A 174 24.95 -19.21 0.65
N ASN A 175 24.34 -19.20 -0.54
CA ASN A 175 24.88 -19.92 -1.69
C ASN A 175 26.25 -19.37 -2.13
N THR A 176 26.46 -18.06 -1.97
CA THR A 176 27.74 -17.40 -2.26
C THR A 176 28.76 -17.59 -1.13
N ARG A 177 28.34 -17.50 0.14
CA ARG A 177 29.21 -17.63 1.33
C ARG A 177 28.89 -18.89 2.13
N LYS A 178 29.33 -20.05 1.61
CA LYS A 178 29.08 -21.36 2.23
C LYS A 178 29.73 -21.56 3.61
N ASN A 179 30.81 -20.82 3.92
CA ASN A 179 31.50 -20.84 5.21
C ASN A 179 31.03 -19.66 6.07
N LEU A 180 30.06 -19.92 6.93
CA LEU A 180 29.35 -18.92 7.73
C LEU A 180 30.18 -18.50 8.96
N SER A 181 30.81 -17.33 8.90
CA SER A 181 31.43 -16.68 10.08
C SER A 181 30.99 -15.23 10.27
N GLN A 182 30.44 -14.62 9.22
CA GLN A 182 29.97 -13.25 9.23
C GLN A 182 28.48 -13.19 9.57
N LYS A 183 28.12 -12.31 10.52
CA LYS A 183 26.73 -12.07 10.92
C LYS A 183 25.99 -11.31 9.84
N VAL A 184 24.71 -11.62 9.65
CA VAL A 184 23.82 -10.82 8.80
C VAL A 184 22.66 -10.29 9.62
N HIS A 185 22.43 -8.99 9.49
CA HIS A 185 21.36 -8.29 10.19
C HIS A 185 20.38 -7.70 9.17
N PHE A 186 19.13 -8.11 9.23
CA PHE A 186 18.04 -7.50 8.48
C PHE A 186 17.21 -6.61 9.41
N THR A 187 16.94 -5.38 9.00
CA THR A 187 15.86 -4.58 9.57
C THR A 187 14.72 -4.54 8.57
N ILE A 188 13.62 -5.22 8.88
CA ILE A 188 12.43 -5.23 8.04
C ILE A 188 11.38 -4.30 8.64
N LEU A 189 10.77 -3.45 7.81
CA LEU A 189 9.72 -2.56 8.26
C LEU A 189 8.60 -2.43 7.24
N ASP A 190 7.42 -2.14 7.76
CA ASP A 190 6.24 -1.79 7.00
C ASP A 190 5.38 -0.84 7.83
N HIS A 191 4.76 0.14 7.18
CA HIS A 191 3.81 1.04 7.83
C HIS A 191 2.48 0.33 8.08
N LYS A 192 2.21 -0.80 7.40
CA LYS A 192 1.03 -1.64 7.60
C LYS A 192 1.37 -2.77 8.58
N PRO A 193 0.84 -2.74 9.81
CA PRO A 193 1.13 -3.78 10.79
C PRO A 193 0.61 -5.17 10.35
N ALA A 194 -0.45 -5.22 9.54
CA ALA A 194 -0.99 -6.45 8.96
C ALA A 194 0.01 -7.19 8.04
N VAL A 195 0.84 -6.45 7.31
CA VAL A 195 1.89 -7.03 6.46
C VAL A 195 2.94 -7.72 7.33
N LEU A 196 3.39 -7.05 8.40
CA LEU A 196 4.36 -7.61 9.33
C LEU A 196 3.77 -8.78 10.13
N ALA A 197 2.49 -8.73 10.51
CA ALA A 197 1.79 -9.87 11.10
C ALA A 197 1.86 -11.11 10.20
N ARG A 198 1.59 -10.96 8.89
CA ARG A 198 1.72 -12.05 7.92
C ARG A 198 3.16 -12.56 7.82
N VAL A 199 4.14 -11.66 7.75
CA VAL A 199 5.57 -12.04 7.70
C VAL A 199 5.99 -12.79 8.97
N LEU A 200 5.51 -12.42 10.15
CA LEU A 200 5.83 -13.13 11.39
C LEU A 200 5.26 -14.55 11.40
N ILE A 201 4.05 -14.75 10.89
CA ILE A 201 3.46 -16.10 10.72
C ILE A 201 4.29 -16.90 9.72
N PHE A 202 4.67 -16.27 8.60
CA PHE A 202 5.53 -16.88 7.59
C PHE A 202 6.90 -17.31 8.15
N LEU A 203 7.60 -16.44 8.89
CA LEU A 203 8.87 -16.79 9.51
C LEU A 203 8.72 -17.86 10.61
N SER A 204 7.57 -17.89 11.31
CA SER A 204 7.27 -18.94 12.30
C SER A 204 7.04 -20.30 11.63
N LEU A 205 6.31 -20.33 10.52
CA LEU A 205 6.18 -21.53 9.68
C LEU A 205 7.53 -21.98 9.13
N MET A 206 8.41 -21.05 8.75
CA MET A 206 9.77 -21.39 8.32
C MET A 206 10.59 -22.02 9.46
N GLN A 207 10.52 -21.45 10.66
CA GLN A 207 11.19 -22.03 11.83
C GLN A 207 10.71 -23.48 12.08
N GLU A 208 9.40 -23.69 12.16
CA GLU A 208 8.83 -25.01 12.42
C GLU A 208 9.12 -26.01 11.29
N ALA A 209 9.05 -25.59 10.03
CA ALA A 209 9.39 -26.45 8.90
C ALA A 209 10.88 -26.83 8.87
N GLY A 210 11.76 -25.93 9.31
CA GLY A 210 13.19 -26.19 9.45
C GLY A 210 13.50 -27.24 10.52
N ASP A 211 12.78 -27.18 11.65
CA ASP A 211 12.92 -28.15 12.75
C ASP A 211 12.44 -29.56 12.32
N VAL A 212 11.37 -29.65 11.51
CA VAL A 212 10.84 -30.94 10.98
C VAL A 212 11.70 -31.52 9.84
N ALA A 213 12.27 -30.68 8.96
CA ALA A 213 13.07 -31.12 7.82
C ALA A 213 14.39 -31.80 8.23
N ALA A 214 14.85 -31.62 9.46
CA ALA A 214 15.96 -32.38 10.03
C ALA A 214 15.63 -33.89 10.18
N ASP A 215 14.35 -34.27 10.28
CA ASP A 215 13.93 -35.63 10.65
C ASP A 215 13.20 -36.44 9.55
N ARG A 216 12.79 -35.87 8.40
CA ARG A 216 12.38 -36.60 7.16
C ARG A 216 11.98 -35.63 6.04
N CYS A 217 12.32 -35.98 4.79
CA CYS A 217 12.06 -35.19 3.59
C CYS A 217 10.96 -35.81 2.73
N GLU A 218 9.72 -35.31 2.85
CA GLU A 218 8.68 -35.34 1.80
C GLU A 218 7.52 -34.42 2.24
N ALA A 219 7.31 -33.30 1.53
CA ALA A 219 6.16 -32.39 1.61
C ALA A 219 5.39 -32.36 2.95
N SER A 220 6.02 -31.85 4.01
CA SER A 220 5.31 -31.63 5.28
C SER A 220 4.15 -30.64 5.08
N THR A 221 3.04 -30.84 5.80
CA THR A 221 1.90 -29.91 5.81
C THR A 221 2.35 -28.46 6.05
N THR A 222 3.45 -28.25 6.79
CA THR A 222 4.06 -26.95 7.06
C THR A 222 4.69 -26.32 5.80
N LEU A 223 5.42 -27.07 4.97
CA LEU A 223 5.94 -26.58 3.68
C LEU A 223 4.81 -26.22 2.72
N LEU A 224 3.77 -27.05 2.68
CA LEU A 224 2.56 -26.77 1.91
C LEU A 224 1.91 -25.47 2.41
N SER A 225 1.87 -25.25 3.72
CA SER A 225 1.32 -24.05 4.34
C SER A 225 2.12 -22.80 4.02
N LEU A 226 3.46 -22.89 3.95
CA LEU A 226 4.32 -21.79 3.50
C LEU A 226 3.99 -21.39 2.06
N ALA A 227 3.89 -22.36 1.14
CA ALA A 227 3.57 -22.08 -0.26
C ALA A 227 2.19 -21.43 -0.41
N TYR A 228 1.17 -21.96 0.27
CA TYR A 228 -0.17 -21.36 0.25
C TYR A 228 -0.25 -20.00 0.92
N LEU A 229 0.52 -19.76 1.98
CA LEU A 229 0.59 -18.43 2.60
C LEU A 229 1.28 -17.42 1.68
N PHE A 230 2.25 -17.87 0.89
CA PHE A 230 3.04 -17.04 -0.02
C PHE A 230 2.29 -16.67 -1.31
N CYS A 231 1.64 -17.65 -1.97
CA CYS A 231 1.01 -17.43 -3.28
C CYS A 231 -0.46 -17.85 -3.37
N GLY A 232 -1.04 -18.42 -2.31
CA GLY A 232 -2.40 -18.98 -2.34
C GLY A 232 -3.50 -17.96 -2.04
N CYS A 233 -4.33 -17.65 -3.04
CA CYS A 233 -5.51 -16.80 -2.83
C CYS A 233 -6.65 -17.52 -2.08
N LEU A 234 -6.69 -18.85 -2.17
CA LEU A 234 -7.72 -19.72 -1.60
C LEU A 234 -7.07 -20.95 -0.96
N VAL A 235 -7.14 -21.03 0.37
CA VAL A 235 -6.34 -21.99 1.15
C VAL A 235 -7.18 -23.21 1.58
N PRO A 236 -6.69 -24.45 1.39
CA PRO A 236 -7.36 -25.67 1.85
C PRO A 236 -7.57 -25.73 3.38
N PRO A 237 -8.63 -26.37 3.89
CA PRO A 237 -8.93 -26.40 5.33
C PRO A 237 -7.81 -26.96 6.21
N ASN A 238 -7.13 -28.01 5.77
CA ASN A 238 -5.99 -28.61 6.48
C ASN A 238 -4.81 -27.64 6.58
N VAL A 239 -4.58 -26.83 5.54
CA VAL A 239 -3.55 -25.79 5.54
C VAL A 239 -3.95 -24.62 6.44
N VAL A 240 -5.23 -24.22 6.44
CA VAL A 240 -5.74 -23.19 7.35
C VAL A 240 -5.57 -23.61 8.81
N ALA A 241 -5.83 -24.87 9.13
CA ALA A 241 -5.66 -25.41 10.47
C ALA A 241 -4.20 -25.33 10.94
N GLU A 242 -3.25 -25.66 10.06
CA GLU A 242 -1.81 -25.57 10.34
C GLU A 242 -1.38 -24.10 10.57
N ILE A 243 -1.75 -23.19 9.66
CA ILE A 243 -1.44 -21.76 9.79
C ILE A 243 -2.02 -21.19 11.09
N ARG A 244 -3.26 -21.59 11.45
CA ARG A 244 -3.91 -21.17 12.70
C ARG A 244 -3.13 -21.65 13.92
N SER A 245 -2.74 -22.93 13.93
CA SER A 245 -1.98 -23.55 15.01
C SER A 245 -0.67 -22.80 15.29
N VAL A 246 0.07 -22.45 14.23
CA VAL A 246 1.31 -21.64 14.33
C VAL A 246 1.01 -20.22 14.83
N ALA A 247 -0.03 -19.58 14.28
CA ALA A 247 -0.42 -18.24 14.65
C ALA A 247 -0.85 -18.15 16.13
N GLU A 248 -1.56 -19.14 16.67
CA GLU A 248 -1.97 -19.20 18.07
C GLU A 248 -0.76 -19.29 19.02
N ARG A 249 0.24 -20.12 18.69
CA ARG A 249 1.52 -20.17 19.43
C ARG A 249 2.25 -18.83 19.39
N LEU A 250 2.30 -18.21 18.21
CA LEU A 250 2.93 -16.90 18.03
C LEU A 250 2.22 -15.81 18.85
N VAL A 251 0.89 -15.77 18.82
CA VAL A 251 0.08 -14.84 19.64
C VAL A 251 0.39 -15.00 21.12
N SER A 252 0.44 -16.23 21.62
CA SER A 252 0.77 -16.52 23.02
C SER A 252 2.15 -15.96 23.41
N LYS A 253 3.17 -16.14 22.57
CA LYS A 253 4.51 -15.55 22.81
C LYS A 253 4.48 -14.02 22.84
N LEU A 254 3.85 -13.40 21.84
CA LEU A 254 3.81 -11.93 21.73
C LEU A 254 3.00 -11.28 22.86
N GLN A 255 1.91 -11.89 23.31
CA GLN A 255 1.12 -11.41 24.45
C GLN A 255 1.93 -11.42 25.76
N ASN A 256 2.85 -12.38 25.91
CA ASN A 256 3.77 -12.48 27.04
C ASN A 256 5.07 -11.66 26.86
N GLU A 257 5.10 -10.73 25.89
CA GLU A 257 6.26 -9.91 25.54
C GLU A 257 7.52 -10.72 25.17
N GLN A 258 7.34 -11.92 24.61
CA GLN A 258 8.42 -12.78 24.17
C GLN A 258 8.62 -12.70 22.66
N ASN A 259 9.88 -12.67 22.23
CA ASN A 259 10.22 -12.77 20.82
C ASN A 259 9.85 -14.17 20.28
N PRO A 260 9.43 -14.28 19.00
CA PRO A 260 9.05 -15.54 18.38
C PRO A 260 10.13 -16.64 18.48
N PHE A 261 11.39 -16.27 18.22
CA PHE A 261 12.59 -17.12 18.26
C PHE A 261 13.86 -16.25 18.30
N LYS A 262 15.03 -16.86 18.52
CA LYS A 262 16.29 -16.15 18.84
C LYS A 262 16.78 -15.17 17.74
N TRP A 263 16.52 -15.49 16.47
CA TRP A 263 16.96 -14.69 15.32
C TRP A 263 15.93 -13.67 14.84
N VAL A 264 14.80 -13.50 15.56
CA VAL A 264 13.83 -12.41 15.30
C VAL A 264 13.63 -11.56 16.55
N HIS A 265 13.71 -10.24 16.36
CA HIS A 265 13.52 -9.26 17.42
C HIS A 265 12.38 -8.31 17.08
N LEU A 266 11.46 -8.16 18.04
CA LEU A 266 10.42 -7.15 18.04
C LEU A 266 10.60 -6.23 19.23
N GLN A 267 10.17 -4.98 19.08
CA GLN A 267 10.07 -4.06 20.19
C GLN A 267 8.82 -4.38 21.01
N LYS A 268 8.91 -4.24 22.33
CA LYS A 268 7.79 -4.51 23.24
C LYS A 268 6.50 -3.74 22.89
N PRO A 269 6.54 -2.44 22.55
CA PRO A 269 5.31 -1.67 22.28
C PRO A 269 4.47 -2.19 21.10
N GLN A 270 5.10 -2.84 20.13
CA GLN A 270 4.41 -3.37 18.94
C GLN A 270 3.92 -4.82 19.13
N MET A 271 4.38 -5.56 20.14
CA MET A 271 4.02 -6.97 20.32
C MET A 271 2.52 -7.18 20.58
N LYS A 272 1.92 -6.39 21.49
CA LYS A 272 0.48 -6.47 21.79
C LYS A 272 -0.38 -6.09 20.58
N PRO A 273 -0.17 -4.93 19.92
CA PRO A 273 -0.89 -4.59 18.69
C PRO A 273 -0.78 -5.65 17.59
N LEU A 274 0.42 -6.17 17.33
CA LEU A 274 0.61 -7.22 16.33
C LEU A 274 -0.10 -8.52 16.72
N SER A 275 -0.08 -8.89 18.00
CA SER A 275 -0.81 -10.08 18.49
C SER A 275 -2.32 -9.96 18.28
N ALA A 276 -2.89 -8.77 18.49
CA ALA A 276 -4.32 -8.52 18.26
C ALA A 276 -4.67 -8.66 16.78
N ILE A 277 -3.81 -8.16 15.88
CA ILE A 277 -4.00 -8.26 14.44
C ILE A 277 -3.88 -9.71 13.96
N ILE A 278 -2.87 -10.45 14.43
CA ILE A 278 -2.73 -11.89 14.12
C ILE A 278 -3.96 -12.65 14.60
N HIS A 279 -4.44 -12.38 15.82
CA HIS A 279 -5.64 -13.02 16.36
C HIS A 279 -6.90 -12.66 15.56
N GLN A 280 -7.07 -11.39 15.18
CA GLN A 280 -8.18 -10.95 14.33
C GLN A 280 -8.14 -11.64 12.96
N TRP A 281 -6.98 -11.68 12.32
CA TRP A 281 -6.78 -12.35 11.04
C TRP A 281 -7.18 -13.83 11.11
N MET A 282 -6.92 -14.49 12.24
CA MET A 282 -7.39 -15.85 12.47
C MET A 282 -8.89 -15.96 12.78
N GLY A 283 -9.49 -14.98 13.45
CA GLY A 283 -10.93 -14.93 13.73
C GLY A 283 -11.80 -14.79 12.46
N LEU A 284 -11.32 -14.04 11.47
CA LEU A 284 -12.01 -13.80 10.18
C LEU A 284 -12.08 -15.06 9.30
N SER A 285 -11.26 -16.08 9.57
CA SER A 285 -11.36 -17.40 8.91
C SER A 285 -12.62 -18.19 9.29
N LYS A 286 -13.37 -17.76 10.31
CA LYS A 286 -14.65 -18.38 10.72
C LYS A 286 -15.82 -17.97 9.82
N THR A 287 -15.77 -16.78 9.22
CA THR A 287 -16.65 -16.39 8.11
C THR A 287 -16.15 -17.09 6.84
N MET A 288 -16.71 -18.27 6.53
CA MET A 288 -16.54 -18.87 5.21
C MET A 288 -17.16 -17.92 4.19
N TYR A 289 -16.32 -17.21 3.44
CA TYR A 289 -16.78 -16.56 2.23
C TYR A 289 -17.19 -17.65 1.24
N PRO A 290 -18.34 -17.49 0.55
CA PRO A 290 -18.64 -18.33 -0.60
C PRO A 290 -17.46 -18.21 -1.57
N THR A 291 -16.85 -19.35 -1.94
CA THR A 291 -15.72 -19.40 -2.86
C THR A 291 -15.99 -18.61 -4.15
N ALA A 292 -17.26 -18.53 -4.57
CA ALA A 292 -17.73 -17.70 -5.67
C ALA A 292 -17.42 -16.19 -5.50
N GLN A 293 -17.67 -15.61 -4.31
CA GLN A 293 -17.44 -14.19 -4.02
C GLN A 293 -15.94 -13.83 -3.98
N VAL A 294 -15.10 -14.72 -3.43
CA VAL A 294 -13.65 -14.51 -3.42
C VAL A 294 -13.07 -14.59 -4.84
N ARG A 295 -13.52 -15.57 -5.64
CA ARG A 295 -13.10 -15.69 -7.05
C ARG A 295 -13.50 -14.48 -7.87
N ARG A 296 -14.68 -13.91 -7.61
CA ARG A 296 -15.12 -12.65 -8.21
C ARG A 296 -14.13 -11.52 -7.88
N GLN A 297 -13.75 -11.33 -6.61
CA GLN A 297 -12.80 -10.28 -6.25
C GLN A 297 -11.44 -10.48 -6.93
N ILE A 298 -10.91 -11.71 -6.98
CA ILE A 298 -9.64 -12.00 -7.66
C ILE A 298 -9.72 -11.66 -9.16
N SER A 299 -10.86 -11.94 -9.79
CA SER A 299 -11.11 -11.59 -11.20
C SER A 299 -11.19 -10.07 -11.42
N LEU A 300 -11.85 -9.34 -10.51
CA LEU A 300 -11.94 -7.88 -10.55
C LEU A 300 -10.57 -7.22 -10.31
N ASP A 301 -9.84 -7.65 -9.27
CA ASP A 301 -8.48 -7.17 -8.96
C ASP A 301 -7.55 -7.33 -10.18
N ARG A 302 -7.71 -8.43 -10.95
CA ARG A 302 -6.97 -8.66 -12.20
C ARG A 302 -7.36 -7.75 -13.36
N LYS A 303 -8.64 -7.40 -13.49
CA LYS A 303 -9.11 -6.44 -14.51
C LYS A 303 -8.59 -5.02 -14.20
N GLU A 304 -8.51 -4.67 -12.92
CA GLU A 304 -8.03 -3.36 -12.46
C GLU A 304 -6.50 -3.26 -12.39
N SER A 305 -5.79 -4.37 -12.20
CA SER A 305 -4.33 -4.46 -12.15
C SER A 305 -3.86 -5.74 -12.85
N PRO A 306 -3.72 -5.73 -14.19
CA PRO A 306 -3.20 -6.89 -14.92
C PRO A 306 -1.78 -7.22 -14.42
N PRO A 307 -1.40 -8.51 -14.28
CA PRO A 307 -0.05 -8.87 -13.87
C PRO A 307 0.99 -8.20 -14.76
N ASN A 308 2.15 -7.85 -14.18
CA ASN A 308 3.24 -7.16 -14.86
C ASN A 308 3.53 -7.82 -16.21
N ARG A 309 3.16 -7.13 -17.30
CA ARG A 309 3.68 -7.43 -18.63
C ARG A 309 5.14 -7.00 -18.63
N ASP A 310 6.02 -7.82 -19.19
CA ASP A 310 7.39 -7.38 -19.42
C ASP A 310 7.42 -6.18 -20.39
N VAL A 311 8.59 -5.57 -20.58
CA VAL A 311 8.80 -4.40 -21.47
C VAL A 311 8.40 -4.70 -22.93
N SER A 312 8.19 -5.98 -23.28
CA SER A 312 7.77 -6.46 -24.60
C SER A 312 6.29 -6.86 -24.67
N GLY A 313 5.52 -6.69 -23.60
CA GLY A 313 4.11 -7.07 -23.55
C GLY A 313 3.84 -8.56 -23.31
N HIS A 314 4.87 -9.37 -23.04
CA HIS A 314 4.74 -10.80 -22.78
C HIS A 314 4.62 -11.08 -21.29
N TRP A 315 3.84 -12.11 -20.97
CA TRP A 315 3.78 -12.67 -19.62
C TRP A 315 5.13 -13.30 -19.28
N THR A 316 5.62 -13.16 -18.05
CA THR A 316 6.68 -14.01 -17.49
C THR A 316 6.15 -15.43 -17.35
N TYR A 317 6.12 -16.12 -18.47
CA TYR A 317 5.61 -17.47 -18.62
C TYR A 317 6.61 -18.44 -18.00
N VAL A 318 6.17 -19.25 -17.02
CA VAL A 318 6.93 -20.41 -16.52
C VAL A 318 6.42 -21.63 -17.31
N PRO A 319 7.13 -22.08 -18.36
CA PRO A 319 6.63 -23.12 -19.26
C PRO A 319 6.24 -24.42 -18.54
N GLU A 320 6.85 -24.70 -17.40
CA GLU A 320 6.60 -25.89 -16.60
C GLU A 320 5.21 -25.94 -15.95
N CYS A 321 4.52 -24.80 -15.85
CA CYS A 321 3.23 -24.61 -15.16
C CYS A 321 2.05 -24.29 -16.08
N GLU A 322 2.15 -24.47 -17.40
CA GLU A 322 1.12 -24.09 -18.38
C GLU A 322 -0.29 -24.63 -18.06
N LEU A 323 -0.39 -25.91 -17.68
CA LEU A 323 -1.66 -26.54 -17.33
C LEU A 323 -2.29 -25.95 -16.07
N GLU A 324 -1.46 -25.55 -15.10
CA GLU A 324 -1.92 -24.95 -13.85
C GLU A 324 -2.27 -23.47 -14.04
N HIS A 325 -1.52 -22.75 -14.88
CA HIS A 325 -1.91 -21.42 -15.32
C HIS A 325 -3.29 -21.45 -15.96
N ARG A 326 -3.52 -22.38 -16.90
CA ARG A 326 -4.84 -22.56 -17.53
C ARG A 326 -5.93 -22.94 -16.52
N PHE A 327 -5.63 -23.84 -15.59
CA PHE A 327 -6.56 -24.21 -14.52
C PHE A 327 -6.89 -23.00 -13.63
N PHE A 328 -5.91 -22.16 -13.33
CA PHE A 328 -6.09 -20.92 -12.59
C PHE A 328 -6.89 -19.89 -13.37
N GLU A 329 -6.73 -19.78 -14.70
CA GLU A 329 -7.59 -18.93 -15.54
C GLU A 329 -9.05 -19.42 -15.52
N ASP A 330 -9.28 -20.73 -15.65
CA ASP A 330 -10.64 -21.28 -15.75
C ASP A 330 -11.40 -21.28 -14.41
N PHE A 331 -10.66 -21.44 -13.30
CA PHE A 331 -11.26 -21.68 -11.98
C PHE A 331 -10.78 -20.73 -10.86
N SER A 332 -9.77 -19.91 -11.08
CA SER A 332 -9.14 -19.01 -10.08
C SER A 332 -8.75 -19.75 -8.79
N VAL A 333 -8.17 -20.94 -8.95
CA VAL A 333 -7.75 -21.83 -7.86
C VAL A 333 -6.36 -22.37 -8.13
N ILE A 334 -5.49 -22.30 -7.11
CA ILE A 334 -4.23 -23.04 -7.07
C ILE A 334 -4.49 -24.34 -6.30
N LEU A 335 -4.23 -25.48 -6.95
CA LEU A 335 -4.43 -26.80 -6.37
C LEU A 335 -3.20 -27.27 -5.61
N PRO A 336 -3.36 -28.11 -4.57
CA PRO A 336 -2.21 -28.70 -3.91
C PRO A 336 -1.54 -29.71 -4.86
N PRO A 337 -0.29 -30.09 -4.59
CA PRO A 337 0.40 -31.11 -5.37
C PRO A 337 -0.45 -32.38 -5.47
N ARG A 338 -0.43 -33.03 -6.63
CA ARG A 338 -1.33 -34.15 -6.97
C ARG A 338 -1.40 -35.23 -5.89
N LYS A 339 -0.26 -35.64 -5.33
CA LYS A 339 -0.18 -36.66 -4.24
C LYS A 339 -0.98 -36.23 -3.00
N ILE A 340 -0.94 -34.94 -2.64
CA ILE A 340 -1.72 -34.39 -1.53
C ILE A 340 -3.21 -34.32 -1.90
N LEU A 341 -3.52 -33.90 -3.12
CA LEU A 341 -4.91 -33.85 -3.61
C LEU A 341 -5.55 -35.23 -3.63
N GLU A 342 -4.84 -36.26 -4.09
CA GLU A 342 -5.29 -37.66 -4.12
C GLU A 342 -5.54 -38.19 -2.69
N ASN A 343 -4.64 -37.86 -1.75
CA ASN A 343 -4.77 -38.32 -0.36
C ASN A 343 -5.88 -37.60 0.41
N THR A 344 -6.12 -36.32 0.14
CA THR A 344 -7.05 -35.48 0.92
C THR A 344 -8.43 -35.37 0.27
N GLN A 345 -8.52 -35.40 -1.06
CA GLN A 345 -9.72 -35.17 -1.85
C GLN A 345 -9.72 -36.02 -3.14
N PRO A 346 -9.76 -37.37 -3.04
CA PRO A 346 -9.55 -38.27 -4.18
C PRO A 346 -10.54 -38.06 -5.32
N GLU A 347 -11.80 -37.79 -5.00
CA GLU A 347 -12.86 -37.53 -5.99
C GLU A 347 -12.66 -36.17 -6.70
N LEU A 348 -12.02 -35.18 -6.06
CA LEU A 348 -11.61 -33.95 -6.74
C LEU A 348 -10.37 -34.18 -7.62
N ALA A 349 -9.42 -34.99 -7.16
CA ALA A 349 -8.22 -35.36 -7.92
C ALA A 349 -8.58 -36.06 -9.25
N ASP A 350 -9.60 -36.92 -9.21
CA ASP A 350 -10.11 -37.60 -10.40
C ASP A 350 -10.74 -36.61 -11.39
N LEU A 351 -11.62 -35.71 -10.93
CA LEU A 351 -12.23 -34.67 -11.78
C LEU A 351 -11.17 -33.74 -12.42
N VAL A 352 -10.14 -33.37 -11.67
CA VAL A 352 -9.00 -32.58 -12.18
C VAL A 352 -8.23 -33.37 -13.24
N SER A 353 -8.01 -34.67 -13.04
CA SER A 353 -7.33 -35.53 -14.01
C SER A 353 -8.11 -35.62 -15.33
N ARG A 354 -9.44 -35.74 -15.27
CA ARG A 354 -10.30 -35.72 -16.46
C ARG A 354 -10.22 -34.39 -17.21
N TYR A 355 -10.22 -33.26 -16.49
CA TYR A 355 -10.05 -31.94 -17.08
C TYR A 355 -8.70 -31.79 -17.80
N GLN A 356 -7.61 -32.22 -17.15
CA GLN A 356 -6.26 -32.16 -17.73
C GLN A 356 -6.15 -33.00 -19.02
N ASN A 357 -6.75 -34.19 -19.03
CA ASN A 357 -6.77 -35.08 -20.20
C ASN A 357 -7.66 -34.55 -21.36
N GLY A 358 -8.65 -33.68 -21.06
CA GLY A 358 -9.56 -33.08 -22.04
C GLY A 358 -9.05 -31.79 -22.71
N CYS A 359 -7.90 -31.25 -22.28
CA CYS A 359 -7.18 -30.17 -22.95
C CYS A 359 -6.38 -30.76 -24.14
N SER A 360 -6.44 -30.16 -25.33
CA SER A 360 -6.09 -30.83 -26.60
C SER A 360 -4.71 -31.53 -26.65
N PRO A 361 -4.57 -32.63 -27.41
CA PRO A 361 -3.30 -33.37 -27.56
C PRO A 361 -2.15 -32.57 -28.21
N GLU A 362 -2.45 -31.49 -28.94
CA GLU A 362 -1.49 -30.69 -29.72
C GLU A 362 -0.67 -29.72 -28.86
N LEU A 363 -1.23 -29.22 -27.76
CA LEU A 363 -0.47 -28.44 -26.77
C LEU A 363 0.37 -29.37 -25.87
N TYR A 364 -0.19 -30.55 -25.55
CA TYR A 364 0.52 -31.61 -24.84
C TYR A 364 1.72 -32.15 -25.65
N SER A 365 1.68 -32.05 -26.98
CA SER A 365 2.80 -32.39 -27.87
C SER A 365 3.78 -31.23 -28.07
N LEU A 366 3.33 -29.96 -28.08
CA LEU A 366 4.22 -28.79 -28.12
C LEU A 366 5.11 -28.68 -26.87
N GLY A 367 4.55 -28.90 -25.68
CA GLY A 367 5.31 -28.95 -24.42
C GLY A 367 6.32 -30.11 -24.35
N ARG A 368 6.08 -31.21 -25.10
CA ARG A 368 7.06 -32.30 -25.32
C ARG A 368 8.09 -31.97 -26.40
N ALA A 369 7.71 -31.24 -27.43
CA ALA A 369 8.59 -30.87 -28.55
C ALA A 369 9.62 -29.82 -28.14
N MET A 370 9.23 -28.84 -27.31
CA MET A 370 10.15 -27.82 -26.76
C MET A 370 11.06 -28.37 -25.63
N ASN A 371 10.69 -29.48 -24.98
CA ASN A 371 11.46 -30.14 -23.91
C ASN A 371 12.40 -31.27 -24.40
N LYS A 372 12.69 -31.36 -25.71
CA LYS A 372 13.62 -32.39 -26.20
C LYS A 372 15.06 -32.21 -25.70
N GLU A 373 15.47 -31.00 -25.28
CA GLU A 373 16.82 -30.74 -24.77
C GLU A 373 16.93 -30.73 -23.24
N THR A 374 15.82 -30.65 -22.51
CA THR A 374 15.80 -30.73 -21.04
C THR A 374 14.66 -31.62 -20.56
N ARG A 375 15.00 -32.77 -19.98
CA ARG A 375 14.08 -33.68 -19.25
C ARG A 375 13.49 -33.05 -17.97
N ALA A 376 13.02 -31.81 -18.01
CA ALA A 376 12.29 -31.21 -16.89
C ALA A 376 10.87 -31.79 -16.87
N LYS A 377 10.55 -32.61 -15.87
CA LYS A 377 9.17 -33.03 -15.58
C LYS A 377 8.32 -31.77 -15.40
N SER A 378 7.13 -31.68 -16.00
CA SER A 378 6.14 -30.64 -15.63
C SER A 378 5.97 -30.63 -14.11
N ARG A 379 6.03 -29.44 -13.50
CA ARG A 379 5.93 -29.23 -12.05
C ARG A 379 4.78 -28.28 -11.78
N ASP A 380 3.97 -28.60 -10.78
CA ASP A 380 2.99 -27.65 -10.26
C ASP A 380 3.67 -26.50 -9.49
N ALA A 381 3.07 -25.32 -9.50
CA ALA A 381 3.53 -24.07 -8.90
C ALA A 381 3.78 -24.25 -7.40
N ILE A 382 2.90 -24.97 -6.71
CA ILE A 382 3.12 -25.30 -5.28
C ILE A 382 4.35 -26.20 -5.11
N SER A 383 4.60 -27.15 -5.99
CA SER A 383 5.84 -27.95 -5.98
C SER A 383 7.10 -27.12 -6.26
N ILE A 384 7.01 -26.10 -7.11
CA ILE A 384 8.11 -25.15 -7.35
C ILE A 384 8.38 -24.33 -6.08
N GLU A 385 7.33 -23.76 -5.48
CA GLU A 385 7.43 -22.96 -4.27
C GLU A 385 7.88 -23.78 -3.05
N THR A 386 7.34 -24.97 -2.85
CA THR A 386 7.80 -25.87 -1.78
C THR A 386 9.26 -26.30 -1.98
N SER A 387 9.73 -26.48 -3.22
CA SER A 387 11.14 -26.70 -3.53
C SER A 387 12.00 -25.47 -3.22
N PHE A 388 11.51 -24.27 -3.53
CA PHE A 388 12.17 -23.01 -3.16
C PHE A 388 12.29 -22.87 -1.65
N PHE A 389 11.20 -23.08 -0.90
CA PHE A 389 11.21 -23.01 0.55
C PHE A 389 12.03 -24.12 1.18
N SER A 390 11.98 -25.35 0.67
CA SER A 390 12.83 -26.45 1.16
C SER A 390 14.32 -26.07 1.09
N GLN A 391 14.77 -25.46 -0.01
CA GLN A 391 16.13 -24.92 -0.09
C GLN A 391 16.36 -23.78 0.91
N ALA A 392 15.43 -22.84 1.04
CA ALA A 392 15.54 -21.73 1.99
C ALA A 392 15.60 -22.20 3.45
N LEU A 393 14.89 -23.28 3.80
CA LEU A 393 14.90 -23.88 5.14
C LEU A 393 16.24 -24.52 5.46
N GLN A 394 16.85 -25.24 4.50
CA GLN A 394 18.20 -25.78 4.68
C GLN A 394 19.22 -24.68 4.95
N VAL A 395 19.06 -23.52 4.27
CA VAL A 395 19.87 -22.33 4.54
C VAL A 395 19.61 -21.79 5.93
N LEU A 396 18.34 -21.56 6.28
CA LEU A 396 17.95 -20.95 7.56
C LEU A 396 18.43 -21.79 8.75
N HIS A 397 18.24 -23.11 8.72
CA HIS A 397 18.67 -24.00 9.80
C HIS A 397 20.18 -23.90 10.08
N ARG A 398 21.01 -23.73 9.04
CA ARG A 398 22.47 -23.60 9.17
C ARG A 398 22.90 -22.19 9.53
N PHE A 399 22.12 -21.18 9.14
CA PHE A 399 22.47 -19.77 9.26
C PHE A 399 21.84 -19.05 10.46
N GLN A 400 20.85 -19.66 11.12
CA GLN A 400 20.06 -19.03 12.18
C GLN A 400 20.86 -18.44 13.34
N HIS A 401 22.06 -18.96 13.65
CA HIS A 401 22.91 -18.43 14.72
C HIS A 401 23.63 -17.13 14.35
N GLU A 402 23.83 -16.89 13.05
CA GLU A 402 24.49 -15.71 12.50
C GLU A 402 23.48 -14.69 11.93
N LEU A 403 22.19 -15.02 11.96
CA LEU A 403 21.09 -14.21 11.44
C LEU A 403 20.42 -13.42 12.58
N MET A 404 20.14 -12.15 12.31
CA MET A 404 19.24 -11.32 13.11
C MET A 404 18.25 -10.61 12.21
N ILE A 405 16.96 -10.72 12.50
CA ILE A 405 15.89 -9.97 11.83
C ILE A 405 15.18 -9.10 12.87
N GLU A 406 15.40 -7.79 12.78
CA GLU A 406 14.66 -6.79 13.53
C GLU A 406 13.40 -6.38 12.76
N VAL A 407 12.24 -6.60 13.34
CA VAL A 407 10.93 -6.29 12.75
C VAL A 407 10.43 -4.98 13.34
N VAL A 408 10.08 -4.00 12.51
CA VAL A 408 9.67 -2.66 12.96
C VAL A 408 8.39 -2.22 12.27
N VAL A 409 7.33 -1.98 13.04
CA VAL A 409 6.11 -1.32 12.54
C VAL A 409 6.36 0.17 12.47
N GLY A 410 6.21 0.79 11.29
CA GLY A 410 6.30 2.24 11.17
C GLY A 410 6.68 2.73 9.77
N ASP A 411 6.65 4.06 9.62
CA ASP A 411 7.12 4.72 8.40
C ASP A 411 8.65 4.66 8.30
N MET A 412 9.16 4.49 7.07
CA MET A 412 10.60 4.37 6.84
C MET A 412 11.39 5.56 7.39
N MET A 413 10.90 6.79 7.16
CA MET A 413 11.63 8.00 7.51
C MET A 413 11.73 8.14 9.02
N GLU A 414 10.62 7.89 9.71
CA GLU A 414 10.57 7.88 11.17
C GLU A 414 11.49 6.78 11.76
N VAL A 415 11.44 5.56 11.21
CA VAL A 415 12.28 4.45 11.67
C VAL A 415 13.76 4.76 11.47
N LEU A 416 14.16 5.25 10.29
CA LEU A 416 15.54 5.65 10.02
C LEU A 416 16.03 6.72 11.00
N GLU A 417 15.20 7.70 11.32
CA GLU A 417 15.54 8.75 12.28
C GLU A 417 15.71 8.21 13.69
N ARG A 418 14.74 7.43 14.17
CA ARG A 418 14.84 6.80 15.49
C ARG A 418 16.09 5.90 15.59
N VAL A 419 16.49 5.22 14.52
CA VAL A 419 17.77 4.46 14.45
C VAL A 419 18.97 5.41 14.57
N CYS A 420 19.00 6.50 13.79
CA CYS A 420 20.07 7.50 13.81
C CYS A 420 20.24 8.14 15.20
N TYR A 421 19.14 8.45 15.89
CA TYR A 421 19.13 9.18 17.16
C TYR A 421 19.00 8.30 18.41
N HIS A 422 19.17 6.99 18.29
CA HIS A 422 19.15 6.04 19.41
C HIS A 422 17.85 6.06 20.22
N ARG A 423 16.73 6.30 19.55
CA ARG A 423 15.39 6.27 20.16
C ARG A 423 14.69 4.92 20.00
N PHE A 424 15.45 3.87 19.73
CA PHE A 424 14.96 2.50 19.60
C PHE A 424 15.64 1.54 20.57
N GLN A 425 14.84 0.70 21.23
CA GLN A 425 15.34 -0.49 21.92
C GLN A 425 15.71 -1.52 20.85
N ARG A 426 17.01 -1.79 20.69
CA ARG A 426 17.55 -2.69 19.67
C ARG A 426 18.04 -3.99 20.29
N PRO A 427 18.15 -5.07 19.50
CA PRO A 427 18.53 -6.39 20.03
C PRO A 427 19.90 -6.40 20.72
N SER A 428 20.81 -5.51 20.33
CA SER A 428 22.12 -5.33 20.93
C SER A 428 22.55 -3.85 20.90
N PRO A 429 23.38 -3.38 21.86
CA PRO A 429 24.09 -2.09 21.74
C PRO A 429 24.93 -1.96 20.45
N THR A 430 25.35 -3.10 19.88
CA THR A 430 26.11 -3.19 18.63
C THR A 430 25.23 -3.32 17.38
N SER A 431 23.90 -3.19 17.51
CA SER A 431 23.00 -3.26 16.35
C SER A 431 23.36 -2.19 15.30
N PRO A 432 23.25 -2.50 13.99
CA PRO A 432 23.76 -1.64 12.93
C PRO A 432 23.06 -0.29 12.87
N LYS A 433 23.83 0.80 12.91
CA LYS A 433 23.32 2.17 12.72
C LYS A 433 23.31 2.61 11.26
N LYS A 434 23.97 1.81 10.41
CA LYS A 434 24.17 2.04 8.99
C LYS A 434 23.87 0.73 8.27
N TYR A 435 23.43 0.84 7.03
CA TYR A 435 23.09 -0.29 6.19
C TYR A 435 23.87 -0.17 4.87
N HIS A 436 24.35 -1.29 4.33
CA HIS A 436 24.96 -1.29 3.01
C HIS A 436 23.92 -1.10 1.93
N VAL A 437 22.73 -1.66 2.13
CA VAL A 437 21.61 -1.58 1.19
C VAL A 437 20.32 -1.32 1.95
N ILE A 438 19.59 -0.29 1.49
CA ILE A 438 18.21 -0.02 1.89
C ILE A 438 17.34 -0.27 0.67
N HIS A 439 16.60 -1.36 0.68
CA HIS A 439 15.61 -1.65 -0.35
C HIS A 439 14.31 -0.91 -0.01
N MET A 440 13.73 -0.25 -1.00
CA MET A 440 12.46 0.46 -0.87
C MET A 440 11.48 -0.13 -1.89
N SER A 441 10.51 -0.90 -1.40
CA SER A 441 9.42 -1.41 -2.24
C SER A 441 8.27 -0.39 -2.26
N ASN A 442 7.44 -0.43 -3.31
CA ASN A 442 6.26 0.42 -3.48
C ASN A 442 6.52 1.93 -3.54
N ILE A 443 7.75 2.36 -3.87
CA ILE A 443 7.94 3.70 -4.44
C ILE A 443 7.43 3.61 -5.87
N PRO A 444 6.39 4.36 -6.27
CA PRO A 444 5.86 4.29 -7.64
C PRO A 444 7.02 4.44 -8.63
N TYR A 445 7.22 3.38 -9.42
CA TYR A 445 8.21 3.18 -10.48
C TYR A 445 9.56 3.90 -10.32
N VAL A 446 10.42 3.33 -9.47
CA VAL A 446 11.88 3.36 -9.70
C VAL A 446 12.42 1.96 -9.46
N HIS A 447 12.51 1.13 -10.51
CA HIS A 447 13.27 -0.13 -10.54
C HIS A 447 14.80 0.10 -10.44
N ARG A 448 15.24 1.06 -9.63
CA ARG A 448 16.65 1.19 -9.24
C ARG A 448 16.72 0.96 -7.75
N LYS A 449 17.50 -0.06 -7.37
CA LYS A 449 18.10 -0.16 -6.05
C LYS A 449 18.75 1.20 -5.76
N PHE A 450 18.11 2.01 -4.92
CA PHE A 450 18.79 3.15 -4.34
C PHE A 450 19.81 2.56 -3.38
N GLN A 451 21.05 2.42 -3.85
CA GLN A 451 22.19 2.26 -2.98
C GLN A 451 22.33 3.58 -2.24
N ALA A 452 21.63 3.69 -1.11
CA ALA A 452 21.90 4.74 -0.14
C ALA A 452 23.23 4.40 0.53
N GLU A 453 24.34 4.69 -0.15
CA GLU A 453 25.64 4.70 0.50
C GLU A 453 25.57 5.71 1.65
N SER A 454 25.59 5.20 2.88
CA SER A 454 25.80 6.00 4.09
C SER A 454 27.26 6.48 4.09
N VAL A 455 27.63 7.34 3.15
CA VAL A 455 28.85 8.12 3.22
C VAL A 455 28.72 9.01 4.46
N ARG A 456 29.68 8.92 5.38
CA ARG A 456 29.86 9.90 6.46
C ARG A 456 29.81 11.28 5.77
N ARG A 457 28.77 12.07 5.98
CA ARG A 457 28.65 13.36 5.28
C ARG A 457 29.78 14.25 5.79
N ARG A 458 30.82 14.37 4.96
CA ARG A 458 31.94 15.26 5.23
C ARG A 458 31.36 16.66 5.36
N LYS A 459 31.74 17.39 6.42
CA LYS A 459 31.45 18.82 6.47
C LYS A 459 32.03 19.46 5.21
N LEU A 460 31.23 20.25 4.52
CA LEU A 460 31.68 20.91 3.31
C LEU A 460 32.75 21.94 3.69
N ALA A 461 33.81 22.01 2.90
CA ALA A 461 34.76 23.11 2.96
C ALA A 461 34.03 24.43 2.63
N LEU A 462 34.56 25.57 3.08
CA LEU A 462 33.91 26.87 2.86
C LEU A 462 33.67 27.14 1.36
N THR A 463 34.62 26.74 0.51
CA THR A 463 34.58 26.88 -0.96
C THR A 463 33.52 26.01 -1.63
N GLU A 464 33.05 24.95 -0.96
CA GLU A 464 32.04 24.03 -1.48
C GLU A 464 30.60 24.42 -1.06
N ARG A 465 30.48 25.43 -0.18
CA ARG A 465 29.18 25.89 0.33
C ARG A 465 28.57 26.92 -0.59
N LEU A 466 27.24 26.86 -0.71
CA LEU A 466 26.50 27.93 -1.36
C LEU A 466 26.63 29.22 -0.55
N PRO A 467 26.80 30.39 -1.22
CA PRO A 467 26.64 31.68 -0.58
C PRO A 467 25.27 31.80 0.10
N ARG A 468 25.21 32.59 1.18
CA ARG A 468 24.01 32.76 2.02
C ARG A 468 22.74 33.00 1.21
N GLU A 469 22.77 33.96 0.30
CA GLU A 469 21.60 34.35 -0.50
C GLU A 469 21.10 33.21 -1.40
N LYS A 470 22.02 32.47 -2.02
CA LYS A 470 21.68 31.31 -2.87
C LYS A 470 21.08 30.17 -2.04
N LEU A 471 21.64 29.91 -0.86
CA LEU A 471 21.11 28.91 0.07
C LEU A 471 19.71 29.29 0.55
N PHE A 472 19.50 30.54 0.96
CA PHE A 472 18.21 31.03 1.46
C PHE A 472 17.15 30.93 0.37
N ARG A 473 17.46 31.39 -0.84
CA ARG A 473 16.56 31.27 -2.00
C ARG A 473 16.20 29.80 -2.27
N TRP A 474 17.19 28.90 -2.27
CA TRP A 474 16.97 27.48 -2.50
C TRP A 474 16.08 26.85 -1.43
N LEU A 475 16.34 27.12 -0.15
CA LEU A 475 15.53 26.62 0.96
C LEU A 475 14.10 27.19 0.91
N TYR A 476 13.92 28.49 0.63
CA TYR A 476 12.58 29.06 0.47
C TYR A 476 11.85 28.50 -0.75
N SER A 477 12.53 28.23 -1.86
CA SER A 477 11.92 27.57 -3.02
C SER A 477 11.40 26.18 -2.67
N LEU A 478 12.17 25.40 -1.91
CA LEU A 478 11.74 24.08 -1.44
C LEU A 478 10.61 24.16 -0.42
N PHE A 479 10.67 25.10 0.53
CA PHE A 479 9.59 25.35 1.48
C PHE A 479 8.28 25.71 0.77
N LEU A 480 8.33 26.66 -0.17
CA LEU A 480 7.16 27.07 -0.96
C LEU A 480 6.67 25.94 -1.86
N LYS A 481 7.54 25.06 -2.36
CA LYS A 481 7.14 23.86 -3.12
C LYS A 481 6.35 22.87 -2.26
N LEU A 482 6.70 22.71 -0.99
CA LEU A 482 5.97 21.84 -0.05
C LEU A 482 4.63 22.47 0.35
N CYS A 483 4.62 23.79 0.59
CA CYS A 483 3.42 24.52 0.99
C CYS A 483 2.41 24.71 -0.15
N LEU A 484 2.90 25.03 -1.35
CA LEU A 484 2.13 25.48 -2.51
C LEU A 484 2.43 24.63 -3.75
N LEU A 485 2.14 23.33 -3.64
CA LEU A 485 2.23 22.38 -4.75
C LEU A 485 1.55 22.92 -6.01
N PHE A 486 2.19 22.72 -7.16
CA PHE A 486 1.57 23.04 -8.45
C PHE A 486 0.43 22.05 -8.73
N PRO A 487 -0.74 22.51 -9.22
CA PRO A 487 -1.85 21.63 -9.50
C PRO A 487 -1.49 20.54 -10.52
N ARG A 488 -2.00 19.33 -10.34
CA ARG A 488 -1.75 18.17 -11.21
C ARG A 488 -3.06 17.74 -11.87
N SER A 489 -3.04 17.61 -13.19
CA SER A 489 -4.26 17.51 -13.99
C SER A 489 -4.88 16.11 -14.07
N VAL A 490 -4.19 15.04 -13.63
CA VAL A 490 -4.72 13.68 -13.74
C VAL A 490 -4.16 12.80 -12.61
N PRO A 491 -5.00 12.03 -11.90
CA PRO A 491 -4.54 10.87 -11.18
C PRO A 491 -4.19 9.77 -12.19
N ASP A 492 -2.91 9.60 -12.47
CA ASP A 492 -2.38 8.53 -13.31
C ASP A 492 -1.60 7.55 -12.43
N PHE A 493 -1.87 6.26 -12.59
CA PHE A 493 -1.21 5.18 -11.86
C PHE A 493 0.28 5.04 -12.19
N THR A 494 0.75 5.70 -13.26
CA THR A 494 2.16 5.78 -13.65
C THR A 494 2.94 6.91 -12.96
N LEU A 495 2.26 7.82 -12.25
CA LEU A 495 2.92 8.95 -11.59
C LEU A 495 3.59 8.57 -10.27
N VAL A 496 4.78 9.12 -10.04
CA VAL A 496 5.47 8.99 -8.76
C VAL A 496 4.82 9.91 -7.72
N TYR A 497 3.91 9.36 -6.93
CA TYR A 497 3.38 10.02 -5.76
C TYR A 497 4.45 10.08 -4.66
N ALA A 498 5.09 11.24 -4.51
CA ALA A 498 5.96 11.54 -3.38
C ALA A 498 5.19 12.46 -2.41
N PRO A 499 4.47 11.91 -1.41
CA PRO A 499 3.70 12.70 -0.44
C PRO A 499 4.64 13.36 0.58
N LEU A 500 5.53 14.21 0.10
CA LEU A 500 6.40 15.01 0.95
C LEU A 500 5.52 16.04 1.65
N ASN A 501 5.61 16.10 2.97
CA ASN A 501 4.97 17.10 3.81
C ASN A 501 6.04 17.98 4.48
N MET A 502 5.61 18.86 5.39
CA MET A 502 6.48 19.82 6.06
C MET A 502 7.65 19.19 6.83
N THR A 503 7.55 17.93 7.28
CA THR A 503 8.62 17.24 8.02
C THR A 503 9.90 17.09 7.20
N VAL A 504 9.79 17.00 5.87
CA VAL A 504 10.95 16.91 4.96
C VAL A 504 11.80 18.18 5.03
N PHE A 505 11.16 19.34 5.23
CA PHE A 505 11.87 20.60 5.41
C PHE A 505 12.62 20.62 6.75
N MET A 506 12.04 20.07 7.82
CA MET A 506 12.73 19.95 9.11
C MET A 506 14.00 19.11 8.99
N ARG A 507 13.92 17.98 8.29
CA ARG A 507 15.07 17.13 8.00
C ARG A 507 16.12 17.84 7.15
N LEU A 508 15.69 18.61 6.16
CA LEU A 508 16.59 19.40 5.30
C LEU A 508 17.37 20.44 6.11
N LEU A 509 16.73 21.14 7.05
CA LEU A 509 17.42 22.09 7.93
C LEU A 509 18.48 21.40 8.81
N GLY A 510 18.16 20.22 9.34
CA GLY A 510 19.12 19.39 10.08
C GLY A 510 20.32 18.99 9.23
N LEU A 511 20.07 18.59 7.99
CA LEU A 511 21.12 18.27 7.03
C LEU A 511 22.02 19.47 6.71
N VAL A 512 21.43 20.64 6.48
CA VAL A 512 22.20 21.88 6.24
C VAL A 512 23.13 22.16 7.43
N ALA A 513 22.67 21.93 8.67
CA ALA A 513 23.52 22.03 9.85
C ALA A 513 24.67 21.02 9.84
N GLU A 514 24.41 19.75 9.53
CA GLU A 514 25.42 18.68 9.46
C GLU A 514 26.50 18.93 8.39
N LEU A 515 26.13 19.54 7.26
CA LEU A 515 27.06 19.95 6.21
C LEU A 515 27.98 21.11 6.63
N GLY A 516 27.74 21.70 7.81
CA GLY A 516 28.59 22.70 8.45
C GLY A 516 28.18 24.15 8.20
N TYR A 517 26.98 24.40 7.65
CA TYR A 517 26.49 25.77 7.49
C TYR A 517 26.26 26.46 8.85
N PRO A 518 26.41 27.79 8.95
CA PRO A 518 26.32 28.49 10.23
C PRO A 518 24.93 28.40 10.89
N SER A 519 24.87 28.09 12.19
CA SER A 519 23.62 27.96 12.94
C SER A 519 22.74 29.22 12.90
N HIS A 520 23.34 30.41 12.91
CA HIS A 520 22.60 31.68 12.85
C HIS A 520 21.92 31.90 11.49
N TRP A 521 22.40 31.27 10.41
CA TRP A 521 21.72 31.27 9.10
C TRP A 521 20.45 30.44 9.14
N ILE A 522 20.55 29.22 9.68
CA ILE A 522 19.40 28.31 9.85
C ILE A 522 18.37 28.96 10.78
N SER A 523 18.84 29.58 11.87
CA SER A 523 18.01 30.29 12.84
C SER A 523 17.27 31.47 12.21
N SER A 524 17.89 32.18 11.25
CA SER A 524 17.24 33.27 10.52
C SER A 524 16.06 32.77 9.67
N ILE A 525 16.20 31.61 9.02
CA ILE A 525 15.14 31.00 8.22
C ILE A 525 13.99 30.55 9.10
N VAL A 526 14.29 29.84 10.21
CA VAL A 526 13.27 29.41 11.17
C VAL A 526 12.53 30.61 11.75
N SER A 527 13.24 31.70 12.09
CA SER A 527 12.63 32.92 12.61
C SER A 527 11.72 33.61 11.60
N ALA A 528 12.14 33.71 10.33
CA ALA A 528 11.33 34.34 9.29
C ALA A 528 10.04 33.55 9.01
N VAL A 529 10.14 32.22 8.90
CA VAL A 529 8.96 31.37 8.68
C VAL A 529 8.04 31.38 9.90
N ALA A 530 8.59 31.33 11.12
CA ALA A 530 7.81 31.42 12.36
C ALA A 530 7.13 32.79 12.56
N ALA A 531 7.70 33.87 12.02
CA ALA A 531 7.06 35.19 12.00
C ALA A 531 5.93 35.28 10.96
N GLY A 532 5.80 34.29 10.07
CA GLY A 532 4.75 34.23 9.06
C GLY A 532 5.01 35.05 7.80
N GLU A 533 6.16 35.70 7.68
CA GLU A 533 6.54 36.50 6.51
C GLU A 533 8.01 36.27 6.14
N ILE A 534 8.25 35.96 4.86
CA ILE A 534 9.60 35.78 4.32
C ILE A 534 9.88 36.83 3.25
N ILE A 535 11.10 37.36 3.23
CA ILE A 535 11.59 38.21 2.15
C ILE A 535 12.44 37.34 1.23
N THR A 536 12.01 37.16 -0.02
CA THR A 536 12.64 36.18 -0.91
C THR A 536 12.53 36.54 -2.39
N THR A 537 13.50 36.05 -3.16
CA THR A 537 13.54 36.03 -4.63
C THR A 537 13.05 34.69 -5.20
N ALA A 538 12.63 33.76 -4.35
CA ALA A 538 12.04 32.49 -4.75
C ALA A 538 10.53 32.64 -5.03
N ARG A 539 9.96 31.72 -5.81
CA ARG A 539 8.51 31.60 -6.03
C ARG A 539 8.08 30.15 -5.89
N ALA A 540 6.80 29.95 -5.59
CA ALA A 540 6.20 28.62 -5.63
C ALA A 540 6.29 28.06 -7.07
N PRO A 541 6.34 26.72 -7.24
CA PRO A 541 6.41 26.09 -8.55
C PRO A 541 5.38 26.62 -9.54
N ARG A 542 5.82 26.88 -10.77
CA ARG A 542 4.98 27.37 -11.87
C ARG A 542 4.53 26.27 -12.83
N ASN A 543 5.12 25.09 -12.72
CA ASN A 543 4.83 23.89 -13.52
C ASN A 543 4.91 22.66 -12.62
N ASP A 544 4.36 21.55 -13.11
CA ASP A 544 4.39 20.22 -12.51
C ASP A 544 5.81 19.63 -12.47
N VAL A 545 6.57 19.76 -13.56
CA VAL A 545 7.96 19.34 -13.69
C VAL A 545 8.87 20.58 -13.72
N LEU A 546 9.80 20.65 -12.77
CA LEU A 546 10.77 21.73 -12.69
C LEU A 546 12.02 21.38 -13.49
N THR A 547 12.36 22.22 -14.47
CA THR A 547 13.64 22.16 -15.18
C THR A 547 14.75 22.80 -14.34
N PRO A 548 16.04 22.46 -14.56
CA PRO A 548 17.15 23.13 -13.88
C PRO A 548 17.09 24.66 -14.01
N GLY A 549 16.79 25.18 -15.21
CA GLY A 549 16.62 26.61 -15.43
C GLY A 549 15.46 27.24 -14.65
N ALA A 550 14.39 26.49 -14.37
CA ALA A 550 13.30 26.96 -13.52
C ALA A 550 13.72 27.05 -12.03
N ILE A 551 14.60 26.15 -11.58
CA ILE A 551 15.15 26.15 -10.21
C ILE A 551 16.15 27.31 -10.03
N ASP A 552 16.95 27.58 -11.06
CA ASP A 552 17.97 28.63 -11.01
C ASP A 552 17.42 30.04 -11.20
N ARG A 553 16.15 30.18 -11.58
CA ARG A 553 15.51 31.48 -11.84
C ARG A 553 15.45 32.32 -10.56
N THR A 554 15.90 33.56 -10.67
CA THR A 554 15.76 34.58 -9.62
C THR A 554 14.63 35.53 -10.01
N HIS A 555 13.73 35.80 -9.07
CA HIS A 555 12.69 36.82 -9.20
C HIS A 555 13.05 38.07 -8.38
N ASP A 556 12.31 39.14 -8.59
CA ASP A 556 12.44 40.34 -7.75
C ASP A 556 12.14 40.01 -6.29
N SER A 557 12.89 40.65 -5.39
CA SER A 557 12.72 40.47 -3.95
C SER A 557 11.34 40.93 -3.52
N LYS A 558 10.62 40.08 -2.81
CA LYS A 558 9.25 40.34 -2.35
C LYS A 558 9.05 39.79 -0.94
N THR A 559 8.28 40.52 -0.13
CA THR A 559 7.70 40.00 1.11
C THR A 559 6.52 39.09 0.77
N THR A 560 6.61 37.83 1.19
CA THR A 560 5.63 36.79 0.91
C THR A 560 5.09 36.25 2.24
N CYS A 561 3.76 36.27 2.38
CA CYS A 561 3.06 35.71 3.52
C CYS A 561 3.10 34.17 3.51
N VAL A 562 3.51 33.59 4.63
CA VAL A 562 3.54 32.14 4.89
C VAL A 562 2.82 31.76 6.18
N ARG A 563 2.04 32.70 6.75
CA ARG A 563 1.20 32.50 7.95
C ARG A 563 0.32 31.25 7.91
N PRO A 564 -0.28 30.83 6.77
CA PRO A 564 -1.12 29.64 6.74
C PRO A 564 -0.43 28.36 7.23
N TRP A 565 0.91 28.26 7.14
CA TRP A 565 1.66 27.08 7.56
C TRP A 565 2.47 27.29 8.85
N THR A 566 2.37 28.46 9.48
CA THR A 566 3.24 28.85 10.60
C THR A 566 3.00 27.99 11.85
N ASP A 567 1.75 27.65 12.16
CA ASP A 567 1.44 26.83 13.33
C ASP A 567 1.92 25.38 13.17
N GLU A 568 1.77 24.80 11.98
CA GLU A 568 2.36 23.49 11.64
C GLU A 568 3.89 23.57 11.74
N PHE A 569 4.49 24.59 11.12
CA PHE A 569 5.94 24.76 11.08
C PHE A 569 6.56 24.90 12.47
N THR A 570 6.01 25.76 13.33
CA THR A 570 6.52 26.01 14.68
C THR A 570 6.32 24.80 15.60
N THR A 571 5.19 24.10 15.48
CA THR A 571 4.93 22.83 16.18
C THR A 571 5.99 21.79 15.80
N LEU A 572 6.20 21.58 14.51
CA LEU A 572 7.19 20.62 14.01
C LEU A 572 8.62 21.06 14.40
N ALA A 573 8.98 22.32 14.23
CA ALA A 573 10.31 22.82 14.61
C ALA A 573 10.59 22.62 16.12
N ALA A 574 9.59 22.79 16.98
CA ALA A 574 9.70 22.49 18.40
C ALA A 574 9.93 20.98 18.64
N MET A 575 9.11 20.11 18.05
CA MET A 575 9.23 18.65 18.16
C MET A 575 10.58 18.13 17.65
N TRP A 576 11.08 18.70 16.55
CA TRP A 576 12.34 18.31 15.90
C TRP A 576 13.58 18.96 16.52
N ARG A 577 13.42 19.91 17.44
CA ARG A 577 14.55 20.59 18.10
C ARG A 577 15.50 19.61 18.80
N GLY A 578 14.96 18.55 19.40
CA GLY A 578 15.75 17.50 20.06
C GLY A 578 16.36 16.47 19.11
N VAL A 579 16.10 16.59 17.81
CA VAL A 579 16.60 15.73 16.74
C VAL A 579 17.77 16.42 16.04
N TRP A 580 17.74 17.74 15.85
CA TRP A 580 18.85 18.46 15.22
C TRP A 580 20.15 18.41 16.04
N PRO A 581 21.33 18.49 15.37
CA PRO A 581 22.61 18.61 16.06
C PRO A 581 22.61 19.72 17.11
N ALA A 582 23.28 19.50 18.25
CA ALA A 582 23.36 20.48 19.31
C ALA A 582 23.89 21.83 18.78
N GLY A 583 23.20 22.91 19.11
CA GLY A 583 23.54 24.27 18.63
C GLY A 583 23.10 24.58 17.20
N THR A 584 22.29 23.74 16.55
CA THR A 584 21.72 24.05 15.22
C THR A 584 20.86 25.32 15.23
N LEU A 585 20.12 25.53 16.32
CA LEU A 585 19.23 26.68 16.49
C LEU A 585 19.68 27.56 17.64
N VAL A 586 19.76 28.87 17.37
CA VAL A 586 19.95 29.96 18.32
C VAL A 586 18.78 30.91 18.11
N LEU A 587 17.69 30.65 18.83
CA LEU A 587 16.42 31.36 18.69
C LEU A 587 16.08 32.11 19.98
N ALA A 588 15.24 33.13 19.86
CA ALA A 588 14.60 33.76 21.02
C ALA A 588 13.81 32.72 21.83
N ARG A 589 13.74 32.89 23.16
CA ARG A 589 13.18 31.88 24.09
C ARG A 589 11.74 31.47 23.76
N ASP A 590 10.96 32.38 23.18
CA ASP A 590 9.51 32.20 23.01
C ASP A 590 9.08 32.07 21.53
N LEU A 591 10.04 31.91 20.61
CA LEU A 591 9.71 31.79 19.18
C LEU A 591 9.06 30.44 18.83
N LEU A 592 9.45 29.38 19.54
CA LEU A 592 8.91 28.04 19.34
C LEU A 592 8.11 27.62 20.59
N PRO A 593 7.00 26.89 20.42
CA PRO A 593 6.21 26.42 21.55
C PRO A 593 7.00 25.49 22.47
N SER A 594 6.57 25.45 23.73
CA SER A 594 7.01 24.42 24.66
C SER A 594 6.49 23.05 24.22
N LEU A 595 7.29 21.99 24.38
CA LEU A 595 6.87 20.62 24.05
C LEU A 595 5.63 20.18 24.85
N SER A 596 5.52 20.64 26.11
CA SER A 596 4.36 20.39 26.97
C SER A 596 3.06 21.07 26.49
N GLY A 597 3.18 22.14 25.69
CA GLY A 597 2.04 22.82 25.08
C GLY A 597 1.49 22.12 23.83
N ILE A 598 2.28 21.22 23.23
CA ILE A 598 1.92 20.46 22.03
C ILE A 598 1.15 19.20 22.44
N ARG A 599 -0.04 19.02 21.85
CA ARG A 599 -0.90 17.86 22.09
C ARG A 599 -1.34 17.22 20.79
N GLU A 600 -1.66 15.94 20.86
CA GLU A 600 -2.33 15.23 19.78
C GLU A 600 -3.84 15.52 19.86
N HIS A 601 -4.40 15.93 18.73
CA HIS A 601 -5.82 16.19 18.55
C HIS A 601 -6.41 15.23 17.53
N SER A 602 -7.71 14.98 17.62
CA SER A 602 -8.44 14.18 16.64
C SER A 602 -9.75 14.81 16.23
N VAL A 603 -10.10 14.66 14.96
CA VAL A 603 -11.38 15.10 14.38
C VAL A 603 -11.96 13.96 13.55
N GLN A 604 -13.22 13.63 13.79
CA GLN A 604 -13.97 12.67 12.99
C GLN A 604 -14.73 13.40 11.88
N PHE A 605 -14.64 12.90 10.64
CA PHE A 605 -15.32 13.44 9.47
C PHE A 605 -16.47 12.53 9.04
N PRO A 606 -17.51 13.07 8.36
CA PRO A 606 -18.54 12.26 7.73
C PRO A 606 -17.98 11.41 6.59
N ASP A 607 -18.72 10.41 6.15
CA ASP A 607 -18.37 9.62 4.97
C ASP A 607 -18.26 10.50 3.73
N PHE A 608 -17.22 10.27 2.92
CA PHE A 608 -17.01 10.92 1.62
C PHE A 608 -16.51 9.92 0.58
N THR A 609 -16.52 10.30 -0.69
CA THR A 609 -16.26 9.41 -1.83
C THR A 609 -14.96 8.61 -1.68
N ALA A 610 -15.06 7.28 -1.67
CA ALA A 610 -13.91 6.38 -1.47
C ALA A 610 -12.81 6.51 -2.54
N ALA A 611 -13.14 7.01 -3.74
CA ALA A 611 -12.19 7.22 -4.82
C ALA A 611 -11.09 8.24 -4.45
N ASP A 612 -11.43 9.27 -3.67
CA ASP A 612 -10.44 10.28 -3.28
C ASP A 612 -9.42 9.74 -2.27
N LEU A 613 -9.83 8.83 -1.38
CA LEU A 613 -8.96 8.22 -0.35
C LEU A 613 -7.79 7.41 -0.92
N ASN A 614 -7.80 7.06 -2.20
CA ASN A 614 -6.72 6.33 -2.85
C ASN A 614 -5.53 7.24 -3.23
N TYR A 615 -5.63 8.57 -3.05
CA TYR A 615 -4.57 9.52 -3.41
C TYR A 615 -3.84 10.07 -2.18
N PRO A 616 -2.50 10.11 -2.14
CA PRO A 616 -1.75 10.50 -0.94
C PRO A 616 -1.52 12.02 -0.82
N HIS A 617 -2.41 12.85 -1.37
CA HIS A 617 -2.22 14.31 -1.48
C HIS A 617 -3.24 15.09 -0.66
N PHE A 618 -3.32 14.81 0.64
CA PHE A 618 -4.25 15.49 1.53
C PHE A 618 -3.57 16.49 2.47
N ALA A 619 -4.31 17.54 2.83
CA ALA A 619 -4.00 18.41 3.95
C ALA A 619 -5.28 18.70 4.74
N LEU A 620 -5.11 18.96 6.04
CA LEU A 620 -6.16 19.56 6.85
C LEU A 620 -6.11 21.08 6.65
N VAL A 621 -7.25 21.66 6.25
CA VAL A 621 -7.40 23.11 6.10
C VAL A 621 -8.37 23.59 7.16
N PHE A 622 -7.90 24.51 8.00
CA PHE A 622 -8.70 25.19 9.00
C PHE A 622 -9.10 26.54 8.43
N TRP A 623 -10.37 26.88 8.50
CA TRP A 623 -10.92 28.07 7.87
C TRP A 623 -11.91 28.79 8.80
N ASN A 624 -11.77 30.12 8.88
CA ASN A 624 -12.66 30.96 9.67
C ASN A 624 -13.89 31.35 8.86
N GLU A 625 -14.89 30.46 8.80
CA GLU A 625 -16.14 30.72 8.08
C GLU A 625 -16.92 31.89 8.68
N ARG A 626 -16.86 32.06 10.00
CA ARG A 626 -17.58 33.12 10.70
C ARG A 626 -17.19 34.52 10.21
N LYS A 627 -15.91 34.73 9.91
CA LYS A 627 -15.37 36.03 9.49
C LYS A 627 -15.25 36.20 7.98
N TYR A 628 -14.98 35.11 7.24
CA TYR A 628 -14.66 35.18 5.81
C TYR A 628 -15.66 34.44 4.91
N GLY A 629 -16.74 33.87 5.46
CA GLY A 629 -17.73 33.09 4.72
C GLY A 629 -17.19 31.72 4.30
N GLU A 630 -17.90 31.05 3.38
CA GLU A 630 -17.48 29.74 2.87
C GLU A 630 -16.12 29.81 2.14
N PRO A 631 -15.29 28.76 2.23
CA PRO A 631 -14.02 28.70 1.51
C PRO A 631 -14.26 28.65 -0.02
N PRO A 632 -13.33 29.21 -0.83
CA PRO A 632 -13.45 29.22 -2.29
C PRO A 632 -13.35 27.81 -2.89
N CYS A 633 -13.85 27.60 -4.11
CA CYS A 633 -13.74 26.30 -4.80
C CYS A 633 -12.29 25.85 -5.04
N SER A 634 -11.36 26.79 -5.23
CA SER A 634 -9.93 26.52 -5.31
C SER A 634 -9.17 27.45 -4.38
N LEU A 635 -8.38 26.85 -3.49
CA LEU A 635 -7.69 27.60 -2.43
C LEU A 635 -6.32 28.14 -2.85
N ARG A 636 -5.68 27.51 -3.85
CA ARG A 636 -4.33 27.89 -4.28
C ARG A 636 -4.19 29.36 -4.68
N PRO A 637 -5.10 29.95 -5.49
CA PRO A 637 -4.98 31.35 -5.90
C PRO A 637 -4.98 32.30 -4.70
N VAL A 638 -5.79 32.00 -3.67
CA VAL A 638 -5.88 32.80 -2.44
C VAL A 638 -4.61 32.68 -1.59
N LEU A 639 -4.02 31.48 -1.51
CA LEU A 639 -2.80 31.23 -0.73
C LEU A 639 -1.51 31.72 -1.41
N LEU A 640 -1.50 31.86 -2.74
CA LEU A 640 -0.34 32.27 -3.50
C LEU A 640 -0.07 33.77 -3.34
N ASP A 641 0.94 34.15 -2.56
CA ASP A 641 1.29 35.56 -2.34
C ASP A 641 2.40 36.05 -3.29
N ASP A 642 2.15 35.95 -4.59
CA ASP A 642 3.06 36.38 -5.65
C ASP A 642 2.32 37.00 -6.85
N GLU A 643 3.03 37.28 -7.95
CA GLU A 643 2.50 37.97 -9.13
C GLU A 643 1.38 37.19 -9.86
N LYS A 644 1.17 35.91 -9.54
CA LYS A 644 0.14 35.05 -10.17
C LYS A 644 -1.00 34.71 -9.22
N GLY A 645 -0.93 35.12 -7.96
CA GLY A 645 -1.98 34.84 -6.99
C GLY A 645 -2.97 35.99 -6.83
N ASP A 646 -3.92 35.81 -5.92
CA ASP A 646 -4.91 36.82 -5.59
C ASP A 646 -4.29 37.92 -4.72
N THR A 647 -4.26 39.13 -5.28
CA THR A 647 -3.65 40.33 -4.68
C THR A 647 -4.67 41.24 -3.98
N THR A 648 -5.95 40.86 -3.95
CA THR A 648 -7.00 41.63 -3.29
C THR A 648 -6.73 41.82 -1.80
N SER A 649 -7.30 42.86 -1.20
CA SER A 649 -7.25 43.07 0.25
C SER A 649 -7.89 41.91 1.02
N SER A 650 -8.96 41.33 0.47
CA SER A 650 -9.62 40.15 1.03
C SER A 650 -8.69 38.95 1.09
N ALA A 651 -8.03 38.59 -0.02
CA ALA A 651 -7.10 37.47 -0.05
C ALA A 651 -5.90 37.68 0.90
N ARG A 652 -5.38 38.91 1.00
CA ARG A 652 -4.35 39.25 2.00
C ARG A 652 -4.84 39.06 3.43
N ALA A 653 -6.06 39.49 3.75
CA ALA A 653 -6.65 39.30 5.08
C ALA A 653 -6.88 37.82 5.41
N ILE A 654 -7.32 37.02 4.43
CA ILE A 654 -7.50 35.56 4.56
C ILE A 654 -6.15 34.89 4.81
N ARG A 655 -5.11 35.16 4.02
CA ARG A 655 -3.76 34.60 4.25
C ARG A 655 -3.23 34.94 5.64
N ALA A 656 -3.53 36.14 6.13
CA ALA A 656 -3.03 36.59 7.42
C ALA A 656 -3.75 35.95 8.61
N ASN A 657 -5.07 35.74 8.55
CA ASN A 657 -5.89 35.40 9.72
C ASN A 657 -7.08 34.44 9.45
N GLY A 658 -7.35 34.07 8.21
CA GLY A 658 -8.56 33.33 7.83
C GLY A 658 -8.34 31.85 7.52
N VAL A 659 -7.09 31.42 7.35
CA VAL A 659 -6.76 30.05 6.94
C VAL A 659 -5.48 29.55 7.62
N LYS A 660 -5.50 28.27 8.03
CA LYS A 660 -4.32 27.51 8.45
C LYS A 660 -4.32 26.16 7.72
N VAL A 661 -3.14 25.64 7.38
CA VAL A 661 -2.96 24.42 6.58
C VAL A 661 -1.97 23.50 7.27
N LEU A 662 -2.38 22.26 7.50
CA LEU A 662 -1.57 21.20 8.09
C LEU A 662 -1.42 20.06 7.08
N SER A 663 -0.18 19.82 6.64
CA SER A 663 0.19 18.69 5.78
C SER A 663 0.52 17.40 6.54
N THR A 664 0.74 17.49 7.85
CA THR A 664 1.21 16.39 8.70
C THR A 664 0.09 15.91 9.62
N PHE A 665 -0.60 14.83 9.21
CA PHE A 665 -1.64 14.19 9.99
C PHE A 665 -1.73 12.69 9.66
N SER A 666 -2.33 11.90 10.56
CA SER A 666 -2.64 10.49 10.36
C SER A 666 -4.14 10.31 10.13
N TRP A 667 -4.50 9.40 9.23
CA TRP A 667 -5.88 9.13 8.85
C TRP A 667 -6.26 7.67 9.16
N VAL A 668 -7.38 7.49 9.87
CA VAL A 668 -7.97 6.18 10.16
C VAL A 668 -9.24 6.03 9.33
N ARG A 669 -9.15 5.28 8.22
CA ARG A 669 -10.27 5.06 7.28
C ARG A 669 -11.49 4.43 7.95
N LYS A 670 -11.30 3.47 8.86
CA LYS A 670 -12.41 2.75 9.52
C LYS A 670 -13.34 3.68 10.29
N THR A 671 -12.79 4.74 10.87
CA THR A 671 -13.53 5.68 11.72
C THR A 671 -13.63 7.08 11.10
N ASN A 672 -13.14 7.27 9.87
CA ASN A 672 -12.94 8.56 9.22
C ASN A 672 -12.34 9.62 10.15
N THR A 673 -11.29 9.24 10.88
CA THR A 673 -10.69 10.11 11.91
C THR A 673 -9.33 10.60 11.47
N ALA A 674 -9.16 11.93 11.43
CA ALA A 674 -7.86 12.57 11.32
C ALA A 674 -7.26 12.78 12.71
N THR A 675 -5.96 12.56 12.84
CA THR A 675 -5.17 12.78 14.06
C THR A 675 -3.94 13.61 13.74
N PHE A 676 -3.65 14.65 14.51
CA PHE A 676 -2.56 15.58 14.21
C PHE A 676 -2.01 16.21 15.49
N TRP A 677 -0.75 16.62 15.44
CA TRP A 677 -0.09 17.33 16.54
C TRP A 677 -0.16 18.84 16.30
N LEU A 678 -0.66 19.59 17.29
CA LEU A 678 -0.71 21.04 17.24
C LEU A 678 -0.66 21.64 18.66
N GLN A 679 -0.25 22.89 18.76
CA GLN A 679 -0.23 23.65 20.02
C GLN A 679 -1.66 23.79 20.56
N SER A 680 -1.84 23.58 21.87
CA SER A 680 -3.17 23.56 22.49
C SER A 680 -3.83 24.93 22.51
N ASP A 681 -3.05 25.98 22.72
CA ASP A 681 -3.49 27.38 22.66
C ASP A 681 -4.01 27.75 21.27
N VAL A 682 -3.28 27.40 20.20
CA VAL A 682 -3.73 27.62 18.82
C VAL A 682 -5.05 26.92 18.54
N VAL A 683 -5.22 25.68 19.03
CA VAL A 683 -6.47 24.93 18.88
C VAL A 683 -7.61 25.58 19.69
N ASP A 684 -7.34 25.99 20.94
CA ASP A 684 -8.32 26.66 21.79
C ASP A 684 -8.81 27.97 21.14
N ASP A 685 -7.89 28.76 20.57
CA ASP A 685 -8.20 30.03 19.90
C ASP A 685 -9.11 29.81 18.68
N ILE A 686 -8.74 28.88 17.77
CA ILE A 686 -9.54 28.65 16.56
C ILE A 686 -10.88 27.96 16.87
N SER A 687 -10.94 27.12 17.91
CA SER A 687 -12.20 26.54 18.38
C SER A 687 -13.13 27.60 18.95
N ALA A 688 -12.61 28.52 19.77
CA ALA A 688 -13.39 29.63 20.35
C ALA A 688 -13.91 30.61 19.29
N ASP A 689 -13.14 30.83 18.22
CA ASP A 689 -13.51 31.74 17.13
C ASP A 689 -14.50 31.13 16.11
N GLY A 690 -14.88 29.85 16.28
CA GLY A 690 -15.86 29.19 15.42
C GLY A 690 -15.30 28.79 14.06
N TRP A 691 -14.04 28.33 14.02
CA TRP A 691 -13.42 27.82 12.81
C TRP A 691 -13.92 26.42 12.45
N PHE A 692 -13.80 26.09 11.16
CA PHE A 692 -14.10 24.78 10.61
C PHE A 692 -12.82 24.12 10.13
N VAL A 693 -12.79 22.79 10.13
CA VAL A 693 -11.72 22.00 9.53
C VAL A 693 -12.23 21.13 8.39
N PHE A 694 -11.43 21.02 7.34
CA PHE A 694 -11.73 20.33 6.11
C PHE A 694 -10.57 19.43 5.70
N ILE A 695 -10.87 18.38 4.94
CA ILE A 695 -9.86 17.66 4.16
C ILE A 695 -9.85 18.24 2.75
N TRP A 696 -8.65 18.61 2.31
CA TRP A 696 -8.39 19.15 0.98
C TRP A 696 -7.39 18.30 0.23
N ARG A 697 -7.61 18.18 -1.08
CA ARG A 697 -6.60 17.68 -2.00
C ARG A 697 -5.66 18.79 -2.39
N VAL A 698 -4.36 18.65 -2.12
CA VAL A 698 -3.34 19.67 -2.44
C VAL A 698 -2.78 19.56 -3.86
N ASP A 699 -3.10 18.48 -4.56
CA ASP A 699 -2.78 18.30 -5.98
C ASP A 699 -3.81 18.98 -6.89
N THR A 700 -5.07 19.09 -6.48
CA THR A 700 -6.10 19.84 -7.20
C THR A 700 -6.48 21.16 -6.51
N TRP A 701 -6.06 21.33 -5.26
CA TRP A 701 -6.47 22.41 -4.37
C TRP A 701 -8.00 22.51 -4.25
N ALA A 702 -8.65 21.37 -4.10
CA ALA A 702 -10.09 21.24 -3.97
C ALA A 702 -10.48 20.60 -2.63
N ARG A 703 -11.62 21.03 -2.10
CA ARG A 703 -12.23 20.47 -0.89
C ARG A 703 -12.80 19.08 -1.16
N VAL A 704 -12.60 18.16 -0.22
CA VAL A 704 -13.01 16.75 -0.33
C VAL A 704 -14.14 16.42 0.66
N THR A 705 -14.12 17.03 1.85
CA THR A 705 -15.13 16.81 2.90
C THR A 705 -15.99 18.04 3.12
N ALA A 706 -17.17 17.84 3.74
CA ALA A 706 -17.85 18.91 4.45
C ALA A 706 -16.96 19.44 5.60
N GLY A 707 -17.23 20.68 6.02
CA GLY A 707 -16.52 21.31 7.14
C GLY A 707 -17.01 20.79 8.47
N MET A 708 -16.08 20.47 9.36
CA MET A 708 -16.39 20.09 10.73
C MET A 708 -16.17 21.29 11.66
N PRO A 709 -17.18 21.71 12.44
CA PRO A 709 -17.04 22.81 13.39
C PRO A 709 -16.13 22.38 14.56
N LEU A 710 -15.05 23.14 14.79
CA LEU A 710 -14.00 22.73 15.71
C LEU A 710 -14.42 22.73 17.18
N ASP A 711 -15.36 23.59 17.57
CA ASP A 711 -15.90 23.67 18.94
C ASP A 711 -16.55 22.36 19.41
N ARG A 712 -17.03 21.53 18.47
CA ARG A 712 -17.75 20.28 18.74
C ARG A 712 -17.00 19.04 18.26
N ALA A 713 -16.19 19.17 17.23
CA ALA A 713 -15.60 18.01 16.54
C ALA A 713 -14.22 17.61 17.05
N ILE A 714 -13.50 18.51 17.74
CA ILE A 714 -12.11 18.24 18.16
C ILE A 714 -12.06 17.54 19.53
N THR A 715 -11.19 16.54 19.64
CA THR A 715 -10.90 15.83 20.89
C THR A 715 -9.40 15.87 21.18
N ARG A 716 -9.04 16.12 22.45
CA ARG A 716 -7.65 16.12 22.93
C ARG A 716 -7.24 14.73 23.42
N LYS A 717 -6.06 14.27 23.00
CA LYS A 717 -5.45 13.00 23.41
C LYS A 717 -4.23 13.26 24.31
N ALA A 718 -3.06 12.73 23.94
CA ALA A 718 -1.84 12.79 24.74
C ALA A 718 -1.03 14.08 24.53
N SER A 719 -0.24 14.44 25.54
CA SER A 719 0.81 15.46 25.43
C SER A 719 2.04 14.92 24.73
N PHE A 720 2.77 15.78 24.01
CA PHE A 720 4.02 15.36 23.38
C PHE A 720 5.10 15.12 24.45
N GLY A 721 5.63 13.89 24.50
CA GLY A 721 6.71 13.50 25.42
C GLY A 721 6.27 12.89 26.75
N SER A 722 4.97 12.66 26.96
CA SER A 722 4.43 11.86 28.08
C SER A 722 4.49 10.36 27.85
#